data_AF-A0A2P9DQ53-F1
#
_entry.id   AF-A0A2P9DQ53-F1
#
_cell.length_a   1.000
_cell.length_b   1.000
_cell.length_c   1.000
_cell.angle_alpha   90.00
_cell.angle_beta   90.00
_cell.angle_gamma   90.00
#
_symmetry.space_group_name_H-M   'P 1'
#
loop_
_entity.id
_entity.type
_entity.pdbx_description
1 polymer ?
#
loop_
_entity_poly.entity_id
_entity_poly.type
_entity_poly.pdbx_seq_one_letter_code
_entity_poly.pdbx_strand_id
1 'polypeptide(L)'
;MKYINTICLVLIFLSSRCNTQNYDKENLKKLTEYRQQHRKTVDGRLCAAAFVQDDQTYTDCTRATDPNGITGKEWCYVEVQLIGKGNRDWDYCKGVINYDVVRSKARTFFQSKSNELLDAVNKLDFEYKKLVGIYEKYKEVCGNTSDLLKKKIQDINDLAKNSSRNINRLLLQATSLSDTGNKIIELEDEVEKNRKSYLENKKNCSIQKGYVVEEKADGLMASYYNNAYFSGYPTSIHNDKYINFIWDTGIPIENIPYQHFSIRWDGYLKIPESDNYIFSVDHDCGIRIFLDNSPIIVDNMPFPKEEESEEMRPISIQSFDKMNSKVHKTNSEKLGLIGGKKYKIRIEYFHLSTMKFANPHISHIILYWKSNNIMEEIIPSNYFFQGNVSTPLRITELNGDTFEIFLLQNGVHAFMNNMSYLINDIPTIHEKLKAIRSLYNFNKNIIKFRINVYCIVYIAIPKEQKKNIPLNDITKKEFTNTKETLSIYEVQENSNNSSTEQKIYYIYSSQYNEGEVIISLPTPTTFLLFVQPSDLRSGDTCKGYVQPVSLTSSDYFHSCYTSSYESQMFDCNAGFSGNNQEKEYSTWKTAQNKSLGQYVSINFKHDIDIHSFTFKTLNLSNNNTINELSLYFPSIKNPEIFSISPGHHHYVLKTPIKTNTVKVVISKVNNPKAQTGGNITFYGIPCIDIKNQENELDKKKSQYEINIFFRSKNVHISKPFNWIIDNGMKKSDHGLFKYGWDLLPTPIDLRYLDKKDPTHAGISFVPYECNNTNTCNKQTFNKWSIDLIHEGTYSVTIEIGSPTGKQEINSIKVNNEIFINNIFLKPKQYTKVTANIVIKENKTLELTTNTNTVIQSIQILFLHN
;
A
#
# COMPACT_ATOMS: atom_id res chain seq x y z
N MET A 1 37.84 60.74 32.08
CA MET A 1 37.99 61.98 32.85
C MET A 1 39.36 61.94 33.49
N LYS A 2 40.23 62.91 33.16
CA LYS A 2 41.51 63.23 33.82
C LYS A 2 42.52 62.07 33.85
N TYR A 3 43.27 61.81 32.78
CA TYR A 3 44.38 62.65 32.33
C TYR A 3 45.14 63.26 33.51
N ILE A 4 46.40 62.85 33.66
CA ILE A 4 47.49 63.81 33.89
C ILE A 4 47.24 64.72 35.09
N ASN A 5 47.62 64.22 36.25
CA ASN A 5 48.35 64.96 37.26
C ASN A 5 48.94 63.84 38.14
N THR A 6 50.00 63.18 37.67
CA THR A 6 51.30 63.85 37.47
C THR A 6 51.55 64.79 38.63
N ILE A 7 52.68 64.53 39.28
CA ILE A 7 53.41 65.60 39.93
C ILE A 7 52.68 66.06 41.19
N CYS A 8 52.80 65.27 42.24
CA CYS A 8 53.90 65.62 43.11
C CYS A 8 53.99 64.56 44.21
N LEU A 9 55.06 63.79 44.30
CA LEU A 9 56.43 64.35 44.37
C LEU A 9 56.49 65.44 45.44
N VAL A 10 55.81 65.20 46.54
CA VAL A 10 55.96 65.96 47.77
C VAL A 10 55.38 64.98 48.77
N LEU A 11 56.13 64.32 49.60
CA LEU A 11 57.45 64.61 50.04
C LEU A 11 57.73 63.28 50.80
N ILE A 12 58.90 62.69 50.62
CA ILE A 12 59.96 62.99 51.59
C ILE A 12 59.44 62.54 52.96
N PHE A 13 59.85 61.36 53.39
CA PHE A 13 61.25 61.00 53.52
C PHE A 13 61.34 60.59 54.98
N LEU A 14 62.30 59.69 55.22
CA LEU A 14 63.18 59.76 56.38
C LEU A 14 62.46 59.56 57.73
N SER A 15 62.82 58.55 58.51
CA SER A 15 64.19 58.09 58.66
C SER A 15 64.31 57.18 59.89
N SER A 16 65.45 56.46 59.88
CA SER A 16 66.37 56.29 61.02
C SER A 16 66.06 55.22 62.07
N ARG A 17 67.02 54.49 62.65
CA ARG A 17 68.50 54.56 62.66
C ARG A 17 69.04 53.25 63.28
N CYS A 18 70.01 52.59 62.66
CA CYS A 18 71.24 52.10 63.29
C CYS A 18 72.27 51.89 62.16
N ASN A 19 73.51 52.28 62.43
CA ASN A 19 74.46 52.80 61.45
C ASN A 19 75.63 51.81 61.20
N THR A 20 76.38 52.06 60.12
CA THR A 20 77.66 51.46 59.66
C THR A 20 77.54 50.17 58.82
N GLN A 21 77.97 50.04 57.56
CA GLN A 21 78.67 50.91 56.58
C GLN A 21 77.78 51.14 55.34
N ASN A 22 77.87 52.34 54.74
CA ASN A 22 77.04 52.81 53.62
C ASN A 22 77.48 52.17 52.29
N TYR A 23 76.56 51.47 51.60
CA TYR A 23 76.70 51.23 50.16
C TYR A 23 75.53 51.81 49.36
N ASP A 24 75.94 52.44 48.28
CA ASP A 24 75.15 53.32 47.42
C ASP A 24 74.16 52.51 46.55
N LYS A 25 72.99 52.21 47.13
CA LYS A 25 71.94 51.35 46.52
C LYS A 25 71.46 51.83 45.15
N GLU A 26 71.53 53.13 44.84
CA GLU A 26 71.15 53.64 43.52
C GLU A 26 72.18 53.28 42.44
N ASN A 27 73.47 53.23 42.77
CA ASN A 27 74.52 52.83 41.84
C ASN A 27 74.46 51.33 41.52
N LEU A 28 74.15 50.48 42.51
CA LEU A 28 73.88 49.06 42.28
C LEU A 28 72.70 48.83 41.31
N LYS A 29 71.63 49.61 41.41
CA LYS A 29 70.44 49.42 40.56
C LYS A 29 70.69 49.74 39.08
N LYS A 30 71.41 50.83 38.77
CA LYS A 30 71.81 51.16 37.39
C LYS A 30 72.68 50.08 36.76
N LEU A 31 73.49 49.40 37.56
CA LEU A 31 74.34 48.32 37.09
C LEU A 31 73.57 47.03 36.78
N THR A 32 72.43 46.79 37.42
CA THR A 32 71.61 45.58 37.18
C THR A 32 70.71 45.65 35.94
N GLU A 33 70.40 46.84 35.41
CA GLU A 33 69.49 47.00 34.27
C GLU A 33 70.04 46.49 32.93
N TYR A 34 71.36 46.32 32.80
CA TYR A 34 72.01 45.89 31.55
C TYR A 34 72.73 44.54 31.67
N ARG A 35 72.08 43.55 32.28
CA ARG A 35 72.66 42.21 32.37
C ARG A 35 72.63 41.50 31.02
N GLN A 36 73.76 41.48 30.30
CA GLN A 36 73.85 40.85 28.98
C GLN A 36 73.87 39.31 29.03
N GLN A 37 74.30 38.69 30.15
CA GLN A 37 74.40 37.24 30.27
C GLN A 37 74.06 36.75 31.69
N HIS A 38 73.40 35.60 31.76
CA HIS A 38 73.05 34.95 33.03
C HIS A 38 74.15 33.95 33.41
N ARG A 39 74.94 34.25 34.44
CA ARG A 39 75.92 33.33 35.02
C ARG A 39 75.30 32.47 36.11
N LYS A 40 75.79 31.24 36.20
CA LYS A 40 75.45 30.30 37.25
C LYS A 40 76.69 29.88 38.00
N THR A 41 76.53 29.59 39.28
CA THR A 41 77.53 28.92 40.10
C THR A 41 77.76 27.49 39.58
N VAL A 42 78.85 26.85 40.00
CA VAL A 42 79.21 25.49 39.52
C VAL A 42 78.09 24.48 39.79
N ASP A 43 77.37 24.65 40.90
CA ASP A 43 76.20 23.86 41.29
C ASP A 43 74.89 24.25 40.59
N GLY A 44 74.91 25.27 39.72
CA GLY A 44 73.81 25.64 38.83
C GLY A 44 72.86 26.70 39.35
N ARG A 45 73.11 27.29 40.52
CA ARG A 45 72.32 28.43 41.04
C ARG A 45 72.69 29.73 40.33
N LEU A 46 71.76 30.67 40.22
CA LEU A 46 71.98 31.90 39.47
C LEU A 46 72.81 32.89 40.31
N CYS A 47 73.86 33.47 39.72
CA CYS A 47 74.60 34.54 40.40
C CYS A 47 73.73 35.80 40.56
N ALA A 48 73.84 36.46 41.71
CA ALA A 48 73.18 37.73 42.02
C ALA A 48 73.57 38.82 41.02
N ALA A 49 72.62 39.67 40.65
CA ALA A 49 72.79 40.67 39.60
C ALA A 49 73.88 41.71 39.90
N ALA A 50 74.02 42.11 41.15
CA ALA A 50 75.17 42.85 41.65
C ALA A 50 75.27 42.68 43.17
N PHE A 51 76.48 42.75 43.72
CA PHE A 51 76.76 42.65 45.15
C PHE A 51 77.99 43.48 45.52
N VAL A 52 78.24 43.69 46.82
CA VAL A 52 79.38 44.47 47.33
C VAL A 52 80.21 43.61 48.26
N GLN A 53 81.55 43.71 48.15
CA GLN A 53 82.51 43.09 49.05
C GLN A 53 83.73 44.03 49.21
N ASP A 54 84.20 44.22 50.45
CA ASP A 54 85.36 45.07 50.81
C ASP A 54 85.30 46.48 50.19
N ASP A 55 84.16 47.15 50.33
CA ASP A 55 83.88 48.47 49.78
C ASP A 55 83.88 48.58 48.24
N GLN A 56 83.90 47.46 47.50
CA GLN A 56 83.80 47.43 46.04
C GLN A 56 82.55 46.70 45.53
N THR A 57 81.91 47.28 44.52
CA THR A 57 80.69 46.77 43.88
C THR A 57 81.02 45.89 42.68
N TYR A 58 80.46 44.68 42.63
CA TYR A 58 80.63 43.71 41.55
C TYR A 58 79.28 43.39 40.90
N THR A 59 79.25 43.24 39.58
CA THR A 59 78.04 42.99 38.77
C THR A 59 78.04 41.64 38.07
N ASP A 60 79.17 40.95 38.13
CA ASP A 60 79.37 39.59 37.65
C ASP A 60 80.32 38.86 38.61
N CYS A 61 80.61 37.61 38.30
CA CYS A 61 81.59 36.80 39.00
C CYS A 61 82.94 37.51 39.09
N THR A 62 83.46 37.64 40.31
CA THR A 62 84.69 38.38 40.60
C THR A 62 85.79 37.45 41.08
N ARG A 63 87.05 37.82 40.80
CA ARG A 63 88.25 37.14 41.32
C ARG A 63 88.81 37.77 42.59
N ALA A 64 88.12 38.80 43.11
CA ALA A 64 88.44 39.39 44.40
C ALA A 64 88.48 38.30 45.48
N THR A 65 89.16 38.61 46.58
CA THR A 65 89.25 37.72 47.74
C THR A 65 87.85 37.24 48.12
N ASP A 66 87.65 35.93 48.13
CA ASP A 66 86.36 35.38 48.51
C ASP A 66 86.08 35.59 50.01
N PRO A 67 84.83 35.43 50.48
CA PRO A 67 84.48 35.63 51.88
C PRO A 67 85.21 34.71 52.88
N ASN A 68 85.96 33.71 52.39
CA ASN A 68 86.83 32.84 53.20
C ASN A 68 88.31 33.26 53.14
N GLY A 69 88.66 34.31 52.40
CA GLY A 69 90.03 34.83 52.32
C GLY A 69 90.87 34.32 51.14
N ILE A 70 90.30 33.54 50.20
CA ILE A 70 91.04 32.95 49.08
C ILE A 70 90.92 33.82 47.83
N THR A 71 92.05 34.26 47.28
CA THR A 71 92.11 35.02 46.02
C THR A 71 92.35 34.12 44.81
N GLY A 72 91.76 34.47 43.66
CA GLY A 72 92.18 33.96 42.35
C GLY A 72 91.15 33.13 41.59
N LYS A 73 90.06 32.69 42.23
CA LYS A 73 88.97 31.95 41.57
C LYS A 73 87.71 32.81 41.48
N GLU A 74 87.07 32.82 40.30
CA GLU A 74 85.84 33.59 40.08
C GLU A 74 84.68 33.07 40.93
N TRP A 75 84.08 33.95 41.73
CA TRP A 75 82.93 33.64 42.58
C TRP A 75 81.88 34.74 42.53
N CYS A 76 80.65 34.42 42.93
CA CYS A 76 79.55 35.35 43.03
C CYS A 76 78.68 35.03 44.25
N TYR A 77 78.03 36.04 44.82
CA TYR A 77 76.84 35.78 45.65
C TYR A 77 75.70 35.24 44.78
N VAL A 78 74.84 34.41 45.34
CA VAL A 78 73.72 33.74 44.67
C VAL A 78 72.45 34.60 44.80
N GLU A 79 71.68 34.71 43.72
CA GLU A 79 70.41 35.45 43.70
C GLU A 79 69.34 34.69 44.51
N VAL A 80 68.91 35.26 45.63
CA VAL A 80 68.15 34.54 46.65
C VAL A 80 66.65 34.40 46.35
N GLN A 81 66.12 35.23 45.44
CA GLN A 81 64.67 35.46 45.32
C GLN A 81 63.87 34.32 44.68
N LEU A 82 64.51 33.38 43.97
CA LEU A 82 63.78 32.31 43.27
C LEU A 82 63.85 30.93 43.93
N ILE A 83 64.91 30.63 44.69
CA ILE A 83 65.17 29.26 45.21
C ILE A 83 65.54 29.25 46.71
N GLY A 84 65.65 30.42 47.35
CA GLY A 84 65.98 30.55 48.78
C GLY A 84 67.48 30.38 49.08
N LYS A 85 67.91 30.93 50.23
CA LYS A 85 69.32 30.94 50.68
C LYS A 85 69.67 29.52 51.14
N GLY A 86 70.48 28.79 50.37
CA GLY A 86 71.05 27.52 50.81
C GLY A 86 72.06 27.70 51.95
N ASN A 87 72.82 26.65 52.30
CA ASN A 87 73.81 26.71 53.40
C ASN A 87 74.88 27.81 53.25
N ARG A 88 75.13 28.26 52.03
CA ARG A 88 75.98 29.40 51.72
C ARG A 88 75.30 30.25 50.67
N ASP A 89 75.45 31.55 50.80
CA ASP A 89 74.87 32.54 49.91
C ASP A 89 75.80 32.98 48.78
N TRP A 90 77.00 32.43 48.70
CA TRP A 90 77.92 32.59 47.57
C TRP A 90 78.55 31.26 47.17
N ASP A 91 79.01 31.16 45.92
CA ASP A 91 79.80 30.03 45.43
C ASP A 91 80.62 30.43 44.19
N TYR A 92 81.52 29.55 43.74
CA TYR A 92 82.33 29.75 42.55
C TYR A 92 81.49 29.71 41.28
N CYS A 93 81.89 30.51 40.30
CA CYS A 93 81.17 30.65 39.05
C CYS A 93 81.56 29.61 38.00
N LYS A 94 80.56 29.13 37.27
CA LYS A 94 80.75 28.29 36.08
C LYS A 94 81.03 29.18 34.86
N GLY A 95 81.76 28.64 33.88
CA GLY A 95 82.09 29.35 32.65
C GLY A 95 80.85 29.74 31.83
N VAL A 96 80.99 30.78 31.00
CA VAL A 96 79.93 31.34 30.16
C VAL A 96 79.47 30.33 29.09
N ILE A 97 78.15 30.14 28.94
CA ILE A 97 77.57 29.22 27.94
C ILE A 97 77.34 29.95 26.61
N ASN A 98 77.92 29.44 25.52
CA ASN A 98 77.69 29.94 24.16
C ASN A 98 76.47 29.27 23.51
N TYR A 99 75.33 29.97 23.49
CA TYR A 99 74.06 29.43 23.02
C TYR A 99 73.98 29.14 21.51
N ASP A 100 74.80 29.79 20.68
CA ASP A 100 74.79 29.54 19.24
C ASP A 100 75.46 28.20 18.91
N VAL A 101 76.50 27.83 19.66
CA VAL A 101 77.11 26.48 19.60
C VAL A 101 76.13 25.42 20.11
N VAL A 102 75.33 25.74 21.13
CA VAL A 102 74.28 24.82 21.62
C VAL A 102 73.20 24.61 20.57
N ARG A 103 72.74 25.68 19.89
CA ARG A 103 71.72 25.58 18.83
C ARG A 103 72.22 24.83 17.60
N SER A 104 73.48 25.01 17.19
CA SER A 104 74.06 24.25 16.07
C SER A 104 74.25 22.76 16.39
N LYS A 105 74.67 22.44 17.61
CA LYS A 105 74.73 21.05 18.10
C LYS A 105 73.34 20.42 18.24
N ALA A 106 72.33 21.18 18.66
CA ALA A 106 70.96 20.67 18.74
C ALA A 106 70.40 20.31 17.35
N ARG A 107 70.64 21.14 16.32
CA ARG A 107 70.21 20.84 14.94
C ARG A 107 70.86 19.57 14.40
N THR A 108 72.17 19.44 14.56
CA THR A 108 72.89 18.23 14.15
C THR A 108 72.45 16.99 14.94
N PHE A 109 72.14 17.15 16.24
CA PHE A 109 71.59 16.09 17.06
C PHE A 109 70.19 15.65 16.59
N PHE A 110 69.27 16.57 16.31
CA PHE A 110 67.94 16.23 15.79
C PHE A 110 68.00 15.56 14.42
N GLN A 111 68.93 15.99 13.56
CA GLN A 111 69.12 15.37 12.25
C GLN A 111 69.72 13.96 12.38
N SER A 112 70.69 13.77 13.29
CA SER A 112 71.20 12.44 13.65
C SER A 112 70.10 11.55 14.22
N LYS A 113 69.24 12.08 15.10
CA LYS A 113 68.13 11.31 15.66
C LYS A 113 67.05 10.98 14.64
N SER A 114 66.80 11.86 13.68
CA SER A 114 65.91 11.58 12.55
C SER A 114 66.44 10.43 11.71
N ASN A 115 67.75 10.40 11.43
CA ASN A 115 68.38 9.31 10.69
C ASN A 115 68.38 8.00 11.50
N GLU A 116 68.62 8.07 12.81
CA GLU A 116 68.55 6.90 13.70
C GLU A 116 67.12 6.35 13.80
N LEU A 117 66.11 7.22 13.76
CA LEU A 117 64.70 6.82 13.72
C LEU A 117 64.38 6.16 12.37
N LEU A 118 64.90 6.68 11.26
CA LEU A 118 64.73 6.09 9.95
C LEU A 118 65.39 4.71 9.87
N ASP A 119 66.58 4.54 10.44
CA ASP A 119 67.24 3.25 10.57
C ASP A 119 66.47 2.29 11.49
N ALA A 120 65.87 2.80 12.57
CA ALA A 120 65.01 2.00 13.43
C ALA A 120 63.74 1.53 12.70
N VAL A 121 63.13 2.38 11.88
CA VAL A 121 61.98 2.02 11.02
C VAL A 121 62.40 0.99 9.97
N ASN A 122 63.56 1.16 9.34
CA ASN A 122 64.09 0.19 8.38
C ASN A 122 64.43 -1.15 9.03
N LYS A 123 64.98 -1.14 10.26
CA LYS A 123 65.17 -2.36 11.07
C LYS A 123 63.84 -3.00 11.44
N LEU A 124 62.82 -2.22 11.78
CA LEU A 124 61.49 -2.73 12.09
C LEU A 124 60.85 -3.36 10.86
N ASP A 125 61.00 -2.76 9.69
CA ASP A 125 60.53 -3.32 8.41
C ASP A 125 61.31 -4.59 8.04
N PHE A 126 62.62 -4.64 8.31
CA PHE A 126 63.42 -5.84 8.13
C PHE A 126 63.00 -6.97 9.09
N GLU A 127 62.81 -6.67 10.38
CA GLU A 127 62.32 -7.64 11.37
C GLU A 127 60.88 -8.07 11.08
N TYR A 128 60.04 -7.18 10.57
CA TYR A 128 58.70 -7.52 10.07
C TYR A 128 58.79 -8.50 8.91
N LYS A 129 59.63 -8.24 7.90
CA LYS A 129 59.87 -9.16 6.78
C LYS A 129 60.45 -10.50 7.24
N LYS A 130 61.34 -10.48 8.24
CA LYS A 130 61.89 -11.70 8.86
C LYS A 130 60.83 -12.47 9.65
N LEU A 131 59.94 -11.80 10.37
CA LEU A 131 58.77 -12.39 11.04
C LEU A 131 57.79 -12.97 10.04
N VAL A 132 57.57 -12.33 8.89
CA VAL A 132 56.78 -12.88 7.79
C VAL A 132 57.45 -14.15 7.25
N GLY A 133 58.76 -14.14 7.02
CA GLY A 133 59.50 -15.35 6.60
C GLY A 133 59.52 -16.46 7.66
N ILE A 134 59.58 -16.12 8.95
CA ILE A 134 59.47 -17.07 10.07
C ILE A 134 58.02 -17.57 10.18
N TYR A 135 57.01 -16.75 9.93
CA TYR A 135 55.61 -17.15 9.87
C TYR A 135 55.34 -18.09 8.70
N GLU A 136 55.95 -17.84 7.53
CA GLU A 136 55.90 -18.73 6.38
C GLU A 136 56.62 -20.05 6.67
N LYS A 137 57.79 -20.03 7.32
CA LYS A 137 58.48 -21.24 7.80
C LYS A 137 57.72 -21.95 8.93
N TYR A 138 57.05 -21.23 9.83
CA TYR A 138 56.17 -21.79 10.86
C TYR A 138 54.93 -22.44 10.24
N LYS A 139 54.41 -21.87 9.15
CA LYS A 139 53.31 -22.40 8.34
C LYS A 139 53.74 -23.64 7.53
N GLU A 140 55.02 -23.75 7.18
CA GLU A 140 55.64 -24.93 6.58
C GLU A 140 55.97 -26.03 7.61
N VAL A 141 56.39 -25.67 8.82
CA VAL A 141 56.91 -26.60 9.86
C VAL A 141 55.85 -27.00 10.90
N CYS A 142 54.80 -26.21 11.10
CA CYS A 142 53.71 -26.50 12.05
C CYS A 142 52.36 -26.64 11.34
N GLY A 143 52.28 -27.56 10.37
CA GLY A 143 51.02 -28.12 9.90
C GLY A 143 50.53 -29.21 10.86
N ASN A 144 49.54 -28.90 11.70
CA ASN A 144 48.38 -29.79 12.00
C ASN A 144 47.40 -29.36 13.10
N THR A 145 47.27 -28.08 13.47
CA THR A 145 46.09 -27.63 14.25
C THR A 145 45.65 -26.20 13.94
N SER A 146 45.26 -25.90 12.69
CA SER A 146 44.63 -24.60 12.37
C SER A 146 43.78 -24.57 11.08
N ASP A 147 42.96 -25.57 10.80
CA ASP A 147 41.98 -25.46 9.69
C ASP A 147 40.64 -24.84 10.12
N LEU A 148 40.24 -25.00 11.40
CA LEU A 148 39.01 -24.42 11.91
C LEU A 148 39.08 -22.89 12.09
N LEU A 149 40.26 -22.38 12.48
CA LEU A 149 40.51 -20.97 12.74
C LEU A 149 40.75 -20.18 11.43
N LYS A 150 41.40 -20.81 10.47
CA LYS A 150 41.66 -20.22 9.15
C LYS A 150 40.36 -20.06 8.35
N LYS A 151 39.46 -21.05 8.40
CA LYS A 151 38.12 -20.95 7.79
C LYS A 151 37.29 -19.83 8.43
N LYS A 152 37.26 -19.75 9.76
CA LYS A 152 36.54 -18.66 10.46
C LYS A 152 37.07 -17.26 10.16
N ILE A 153 38.38 -17.09 10.06
CA ILE A 153 38.97 -15.78 9.73
C ILE A 153 38.73 -15.42 8.26
N GLN A 154 38.76 -16.41 7.36
CA GLN A 154 38.42 -16.22 5.95
C GLN A 154 36.95 -15.83 5.80
N ASP A 155 36.04 -16.53 6.49
CA ASP A 155 34.61 -16.24 6.49
C ASP A 155 34.33 -14.82 7.01
N ILE A 156 35.01 -14.39 8.09
CA ILE A 156 34.86 -13.03 8.64
C ILE A 156 35.38 -11.97 7.67
N ASN A 157 36.52 -12.21 7.01
CA ASN A 157 37.07 -11.26 6.04
C ASN A 157 36.20 -11.18 4.78
N ASP A 158 35.68 -12.30 4.27
CA ASP A 158 34.77 -12.33 3.13
C ASP A 158 33.42 -11.66 3.49
N LEU A 159 32.93 -11.85 4.72
CA LEU A 159 31.76 -11.14 5.23
C LEU A 159 32.01 -9.63 5.29
N ALA A 160 33.14 -9.19 5.84
CA ALA A 160 33.49 -7.77 5.94
C ALA A 160 33.66 -7.12 4.56
N LYS A 161 34.25 -7.83 3.60
CA LYS A 161 34.44 -7.37 2.22
C LYS A 161 33.11 -7.29 1.46
N ASN A 162 32.21 -8.26 1.67
CA ASN A 162 30.86 -8.23 1.12
C ASN A 162 30.01 -7.14 1.78
N SER A 163 30.11 -6.94 3.09
CA SER A 163 29.46 -5.84 3.79
C SER A 163 29.95 -4.48 3.29
N SER A 164 31.26 -4.29 3.09
CA SER A 164 31.80 -3.04 2.54
C SER A 164 31.34 -2.79 1.09
N ARG A 165 31.33 -3.82 0.23
CA ARG A 165 30.77 -3.73 -1.14
C ARG A 165 29.28 -3.42 -1.14
N ASN A 166 28.52 -4.04 -0.24
CA ASN A 166 27.09 -3.79 -0.08
C ASN A 166 26.84 -2.40 0.49
N ILE A 167 27.66 -1.91 1.42
CA ILE A 167 27.58 -0.54 1.95
C ILE A 167 27.88 0.48 0.85
N ASN A 168 28.89 0.25 0.00
CA ASN A 168 29.18 1.14 -1.13
C ASN A 168 28.07 1.07 -2.20
N ARG A 169 27.49 -0.10 -2.47
CA ARG A 169 26.28 -0.23 -3.30
C ARG A 169 25.08 0.49 -2.69
N LEU A 170 24.88 0.40 -1.38
CA LEU A 170 23.82 1.08 -0.64
C LEU A 170 24.04 2.60 -0.62
N LEU A 171 25.28 3.08 -0.60
CA LEU A 171 25.62 4.50 -0.70
C LEU A 171 25.34 5.04 -2.11
N LEU A 172 25.68 4.29 -3.16
CA LEU A 172 25.34 4.62 -4.55
C LEU A 172 23.83 4.52 -4.80
N GLN A 173 23.14 3.57 -4.17
CA GLN A 173 21.68 3.48 -4.19
C GLN A 173 21.03 4.61 -3.38
N ALA A 174 21.65 5.08 -2.29
CA ALA A 174 21.15 6.19 -1.48
C ALA A 174 21.25 7.53 -2.22
N THR A 175 22.33 7.77 -2.98
CA THR A 175 22.43 8.93 -3.88
C THR A 175 21.41 8.85 -5.01
N SER A 176 21.22 7.67 -5.61
CA SER A 176 20.16 7.43 -6.61
C SER A 176 18.76 7.63 -6.03
N LEU A 177 18.51 7.24 -4.77
CA LEU A 177 17.25 7.46 -4.06
C LEU A 177 16.99 8.94 -3.78
N SER A 178 18.03 9.73 -3.50
CA SER A 178 17.91 11.19 -3.37
C SER A 178 17.56 11.85 -4.71
N ASP A 179 18.22 11.44 -5.79
CA ASP A 179 17.91 11.92 -7.14
C ASP A 179 16.52 11.46 -7.60
N THR A 180 16.11 10.24 -7.22
CA THR A 180 14.76 9.73 -7.46
C THR A 180 13.73 10.50 -6.63
N GLY A 181 14.05 10.87 -5.39
CA GLY A 181 13.18 11.71 -4.55
C GLY A 181 12.98 13.09 -5.16
N ASN A 182 14.04 13.72 -5.68
CA ASN A 182 13.92 15.00 -6.40
C ASN A 182 13.11 14.85 -7.68
N LYS A 183 13.31 13.76 -8.43
CA LYS A 183 12.50 13.45 -9.63
C LYS A 183 11.04 13.15 -9.29
N ILE A 184 10.74 12.54 -8.15
CA ILE A 184 9.36 12.30 -7.69
C ILE A 184 8.68 13.65 -7.41
N ILE A 185 9.37 14.59 -6.77
CA ILE A 185 8.84 15.94 -6.52
C ILE A 185 8.61 16.68 -7.85
N GLU A 186 9.57 16.63 -8.78
CA GLU A 186 9.38 17.20 -10.13
C GLU A 186 8.21 16.54 -10.87
N LEU A 187 8.07 15.22 -10.77
CA LEU A 187 6.95 14.47 -11.35
C LEU A 187 5.62 14.81 -10.67
N GLU A 188 5.58 15.02 -9.36
CA GLU A 188 4.36 15.43 -8.64
C GLU A 188 3.91 16.83 -9.10
N ASP A 189 4.83 17.78 -9.20
CA ASP A 189 4.57 19.12 -9.72
C ASP A 189 4.12 19.08 -11.19
N GLU A 190 4.76 18.23 -12.01
CA GLU A 190 4.40 18.03 -13.41
C GLU A 190 3.03 17.34 -13.55
N VAL A 191 2.74 16.35 -12.71
CA VAL A 191 1.42 15.69 -12.62
C VAL A 191 0.36 16.69 -12.21
N GLU A 192 0.61 17.57 -11.24
CA GLU A 192 -0.37 18.56 -10.80
C GLU A 192 -0.62 19.63 -11.87
N LYS A 193 0.43 20.10 -12.54
CA LYS A 193 0.35 21.01 -13.70
C LYS A 193 -0.42 20.36 -14.87
N ASN A 194 -0.10 19.11 -15.18
CA ASN A 194 -0.80 18.35 -16.22
C ASN A 194 -2.25 18.05 -15.81
N ARG A 195 -2.52 17.77 -14.54
CA ARG A 195 -3.88 17.57 -14.00
C ARG A 195 -4.70 18.83 -14.14
N LYS A 196 -4.14 20.00 -13.80
CA LYS A 196 -4.83 21.28 -13.97
C LYS A 196 -5.10 21.57 -15.45
N SER A 197 -4.09 21.38 -16.31
CA SER A 197 -4.27 21.48 -17.77
C SER A 197 -5.29 20.48 -18.32
N TYR A 198 -5.36 19.26 -17.77
CA TYR A 198 -6.32 18.22 -18.10
C TYR A 198 -7.73 18.62 -17.65
N LEU A 199 -7.86 19.20 -16.45
CA LEU A 199 -9.14 19.65 -15.91
C LEU A 199 -9.73 20.83 -16.69
N GLU A 200 -8.88 21.71 -17.18
CA GLU A 200 -9.26 22.89 -17.98
C GLU A 200 -9.39 22.58 -19.48
N ASN A 201 -9.02 21.36 -19.91
CA ASN A 201 -9.08 20.96 -21.31
C ASN A 201 -10.53 20.71 -21.75
N LYS A 202 -11.02 21.51 -22.70
CA LYS A 202 -12.36 21.33 -23.31
C LYS A 202 -12.57 19.97 -23.99
N LYS A 203 -11.50 19.23 -24.32
CA LYS A 203 -11.58 17.86 -24.85
C LYS A 203 -11.74 16.80 -23.76
N ASN A 204 -11.64 17.19 -22.49
CA ASN A 204 -11.76 16.27 -21.38
C ASN A 204 -13.22 16.04 -21.02
N CYS A 205 -13.81 15.05 -21.67
CA CYS A 205 -15.20 14.69 -21.49
C CYS A 205 -15.53 14.25 -20.06
N SER A 206 -14.55 13.83 -19.23
CA SER A 206 -14.82 13.32 -17.88
C SER A 206 -15.38 14.37 -16.90
N ILE A 207 -15.32 15.65 -17.28
CA ILE A 207 -15.73 16.80 -16.46
C ILE A 207 -17.05 17.40 -16.98
N GLN A 208 -17.50 16.98 -18.16
CA GLN A 208 -18.68 17.53 -18.82
C GLN A 208 -19.96 17.02 -18.16
N LYS A 209 -20.92 17.92 -17.93
CA LYS A 209 -22.24 17.60 -17.33
C LYS A 209 -22.98 16.61 -18.26
N GLY A 210 -23.05 15.34 -17.86
CA GLY A 210 -23.64 14.23 -18.65
C GLY A 210 -22.67 13.11 -18.99
N TYR A 211 -21.39 13.28 -18.67
CA TYR A 211 -20.46 12.17 -18.54
C TYR A 211 -20.88 11.29 -17.36
N VAL A 212 -21.13 10.01 -17.64
CA VAL A 212 -21.49 9.04 -16.60
C VAL A 212 -20.19 8.56 -15.97
N VAL A 213 -20.12 8.64 -14.64
CA VAL A 213 -19.02 8.08 -13.84
C VAL A 213 -18.79 6.65 -14.31
N GLU A 214 -17.56 6.34 -14.72
CA GLU A 214 -17.22 4.97 -15.08
C GLU A 214 -17.59 4.05 -13.93
N GLU A 215 -18.26 2.94 -14.24
CA GLU A 215 -18.46 1.89 -13.25
C GLU A 215 -17.11 1.54 -12.66
N LYS A 216 -17.05 1.57 -11.32
CA LYS A 216 -15.83 1.24 -10.61
C LYS A 216 -15.63 -0.26 -10.75
N ALA A 217 -14.51 -0.65 -11.36
CA ALA A 217 -14.12 -2.05 -11.44
C ALA A 217 -14.09 -2.68 -10.05
N ASP A 218 -14.78 -3.81 -9.93
CA ASP A 218 -14.94 -4.62 -8.73
C ASP A 218 -14.14 -5.95 -8.80
N GLY A 219 -13.42 -6.18 -9.90
CA GLY A 219 -12.54 -7.34 -10.08
C GLY A 219 -13.25 -8.54 -10.70
N LEU A 220 -12.65 -9.71 -10.58
CA LEU A 220 -13.25 -11.00 -10.95
C LEU A 220 -13.59 -11.79 -9.70
N MET A 221 -14.66 -12.58 -9.77
CA MET A 221 -15.02 -13.48 -8.69
C MET A 221 -14.21 -14.76 -8.79
N ALA A 222 -13.35 -14.98 -7.82
CA ALA A 222 -12.39 -16.06 -7.74
C ALA A 222 -12.93 -17.18 -6.83
N SER A 223 -13.23 -18.33 -7.41
CA SER A 223 -13.60 -19.56 -6.70
C SER A 223 -12.36 -20.42 -6.46
N TYR A 224 -11.91 -20.50 -5.21
CA TYR A 224 -10.72 -21.24 -4.78
C TYR A 224 -11.08 -22.65 -4.31
N TYR A 225 -10.43 -23.66 -4.88
CA TYR A 225 -10.62 -25.08 -4.53
C TYR A 225 -9.35 -25.63 -3.88
N ASN A 226 -9.52 -26.41 -2.82
CA ASN A 226 -8.41 -27.07 -2.10
C ASN A 226 -7.81 -28.29 -2.85
N ASN A 227 -8.11 -28.45 -4.13
CA ASN A 227 -7.66 -29.54 -4.99
C ASN A 227 -7.40 -29.02 -6.41
N ALA A 228 -6.56 -29.72 -7.18
CA ALA A 228 -6.17 -29.30 -8.53
C ALA A 228 -7.21 -29.63 -9.63
N TYR A 229 -8.37 -30.19 -9.27
CA TYR A 229 -9.33 -30.76 -10.21
C TYR A 229 -10.62 -29.95 -10.33
N PHE A 230 -10.74 -28.79 -9.68
CA PHE A 230 -11.99 -28.02 -9.61
C PHE A 230 -13.17 -28.87 -9.08
N SER A 231 -12.85 -29.82 -8.20
CA SER A 231 -13.82 -30.78 -7.68
C SER A 231 -14.41 -30.31 -6.37
N GLY A 232 -15.69 -30.61 -6.16
CA GLY A 232 -16.44 -30.12 -5.01
C GLY A 232 -16.84 -28.66 -5.16
N TYR A 233 -17.16 -28.03 -4.03
CA TYR A 233 -17.46 -26.61 -3.94
C TYR A 233 -16.19 -25.83 -3.58
N PRO A 234 -16.01 -24.59 -4.08
CA PRO A 234 -14.88 -23.76 -3.68
C PRO A 234 -14.84 -23.58 -2.17
N THR A 235 -13.67 -23.83 -1.58
CA THR A 235 -13.43 -23.62 -0.14
C THR A 235 -13.48 -22.13 0.21
N SER A 236 -13.18 -21.25 -0.75
CA SER A 236 -13.29 -19.81 -0.57
C SER A 236 -13.70 -19.09 -1.87
N ILE A 237 -14.45 -18.00 -1.74
CA ILE A 237 -14.84 -17.12 -2.85
C ILE A 237 -14.37 -15.71 -2.54
N HIS A 238 -13.55 -15.14 -3.41
CA HIS A 238 -12.95 -13.81 -3.22
C HIS A 238 -13.07 -12.93 -4.45
N ASN A 239 -12.91 -11.63 -4.23
CA ASN A 239 -12.92 -10.63 -5.27
C ASN A 239 -11.49 -10.24 -5.61
N ASP A 240 -10.97 -10.78 -6.72
CA ASP A 240 -9.61 -10.54 -7.16
C ASP A 240 -9.58 -9.41 -8.19
N LYS A 241 -8.91 -8.30 -7.84
CA LYS A 241 -8.87 -7.09 -8.68
C LYS A 241 -7.95 -7.21 -9.88
N TYR A 242 -7.03 -8.17 -9.88
CA TYR A 242 -6.02 -8.36 -10.91
C TYR A 242 -5.68 -9.85 -11.02
N ILE A 243 -5.19 -10.26 -12.18
CA ILE A 243 -4.63 -11.60 -12.41
C ILE A 243 -3.12 -11.43 -12.56
N ASN A 244 -2.45 -11.30 -11.42
CA ASN A 244 -1.00 -11.11 -11.30
C ASN A 244 -0.54 -11.69 -9.96
N PHE A 245 -0.40 -13.01 -9.92
CA PHE A 245 -0.12 -13.77 -8.70
C PHE A 245 1.19 -14.52 -8.84
N ILE A 246 2.06 -14.32 -7.84
CA ILE A 246 3.26 -15.11 -7.61
C ILE A 246 3.23 -15.53 -6.15
N TRP A 247 2.91 -16.79 -5.89
CA TRP A 247 2.93 -17.35 -4.54
C TRP A 247 4.25 -18.07 -4.34
N ASP A 248 5.18 -17.45 -3.61
CA ASP A 248 6.48 -18.03 -3.26
C ASP A 248 6.46 -18.50 -1.80
N THR A 249 6.23 -19.79 -1.58
CA THR A 249 6.04 -20.45 -0.26
C THR A 249 4.80 -19.99 0.55
N GLY A 250 4.01 -19.05 0.03
CA GLY A 250 2.74 -18.60 0.61
C GLY A 250 1.54 -19.46 0.21
N ILE A 251 0.56 -19.58 1.11
CA ILE A 251 -0.76 -20.12 0.76
C ILE A 251 -1.53 -19.11 -0.10
N PRO A 252 -2.30 -19.52 -1.13
CA PRO A 252 -3.08 -18.60 -1.94
C PRO A 252 -4.07 -17.80 -1.10
N ILE A 253 -4.73 -18.51 -0.18
CA ILE A 253 -5.63 -17.97 0.82
C ILE A 253 -5.75 -18.96 1.99
N GLU A 254 -6.28 -18.50 3.14
CA GLU A 254 -6.59 -19.35 4.28
C GLU A 254 -7.41 -20.58 3.86
N ASN A 255 -7.09 -21.75 4.42
CA ASN A 255 -7.69 -23.06 4.10
C ASN A 255 -7.43 -23.61 2.69
N ILE A 256 -6.61 -22.95 1.86
CA ILE A 256 -6.14 -23.49 0.58
C ILE A 256 -4.68 -23.94 0.71
N PRO A 257 -4.38 -25.24 0.50
CA PRO A 257 -3.02 -25.74 0.58
C PRO A 257 -2.18 -25.23 -0.60
N TYR A 258 -0.94 -24.83 -0.34
CA TYR A 258 -0.01 -24.35 -1.38
C TYR A 258 0.49 -25.48 -2.30
N GLN A 259 0.34 -26.75 -1.91
CA GLN A 259 0.82 -27.91 -2.67
C GLN A 259 -0.10 -28.27 -3.85
N HIS A 260 -1.40 -28.06 -3.71
CA HIS A 260 -2.39 -28.40 -4.74
C HIS A 260 -3.64 -27.54 -4.59
N PHE A 261 -4.00 -26.81 -5.63
CA PHE A 261 -5.23 -26.02 -5.61
C PHE A 261 -5.66 -25.72 -7.03
N SER A 262 -6.89 -25.25 -7.18
CA SER A 262 -7.36 -24.70 -8.44
C SER A 262 -8.20 -23.46 -8.18
N ILE A 263 -8.22 -22.55 -9.13
CA ILE A 263 -8.94 -21.28 -9.04
C ILE A 263 -9.68 -21.07 -10.34
N ARG A 264 -10.98 -20.76 -10.22
CA ARG A 264 -11.80 -20.32 -11.33
C ARG A 264 -12.19 -18.87 -11.12
N TRP A 265 -11.72 -17.97 -11.97
CA TRP A 265 -12.16 -16.58 -12.00
C TRP A 265 -13.27 -16.42 -13.03
N ASP A 266 -14.41 -15.90 -12.59
CA ASP A 266 -15.55 -15.58 -13.43
C ASP A 266 -15.86 -14.08 -13.35
N GLY A 267 -16.22 -13.49 -14.49
CA GLY A 267 -16.68 -12.11 -14.55
C GLY A 267 -16.67 -11.59 -15.98
N TYR A 268 -16.27 -10.33 -16.14
CA TYR A 268 -16.29 -9.59 -17.38
C TYR A 268 -15.03 -8.75 -17.53
N LEU A 269 -14.51 -8.71 -18.75
CA LEU A 269 -13.41 -7.86 -19.16
C LEU A 269 -13.94 -6.75 -20.07
N LYS A 270 -13.73 -5.49 -19.68
CA LYS A 270 -14.05 -4.32 -20.50
C LYS A 270 -12.88 -3.99 -21.41
N ILE A 271 -13.14 -3.85 -22.70
CA ILE A 271 -12.10 -3.47 -23.68
C ILE A 271 -12.04 -1.94 -23.78
N PRO A 272 -10.86 -1.31 -23.75
CA PRO A 272 -10.74 0.15 -23.77
C PRO A 272 -11.09 0.74 -25.13
N GLU A 273 -10.51 0.20 -26.20
CA GLU A 273 -10.66 0.69 -27.58
C GLU A 273 -10.88 -0.47 -28.55
N SER A 274 -11.61 -0.21 -29.64
CA SER A 274 -11.86 -1.24 -30.67
C SER A 274 -10.59 -1.51 -31.46
N ASP A 275 -10.03 -2.72 -31.34
CA ASP A 275 -8.79 -3.13 -32.00
C ASP A 275 -8.65 -4.67 -32.02
N ASN A 276 -7.59 -5.18 -32.64
CA ASN A 276 -7.20 -6.58 -32.57
C ASN A 276 -6.30 -6.83 -31.35
N TYR A 277 -6.82 -7.57 -30.37
CA TYR A 277 -6.12 -7.91 -29.14
C TYR A 277 -5.46 -9.28 -29.23
N ILE A 278 -4.31 -9.41 -28.58
CA ILE A 278 -3.67 -10.68 -28.24
C ILE A 278 -3.61 -10.74 -26.72
N PHE A 279 -4.16 -11.80 -26.14
CA PHE A 279 -3.99 -12.10 -24.72
C PHE A 279 -2.79 -13.01 -24.54
N SER A 280 -2.06 -12.80 -23.46
CA SER A 280 -0.89 -13.61 -23.13
C SER A 280 -0.93 -13.94 -21.64
N VAL A 281 -0.57 -15.16 -21.25
CA VAL A 281 -0.55 -15.57 -19.84
C VAL A 281 0.78 -16.22 -19.50
N ASP A 282 1.42 -15.74 -18.45
CA ASP A 282 2.60 -16.38 -17.86
C ASP A 282 2.13 -17.32 -16.76
N HIS A 283 2.27 -18.63 -16.98
CA HIS A 283 1.80 -19.65 -16.05
C HIS A 283 2.76 -20.84 -15.99
N ASP A 284 2.61 -21.70 -14.99
CA ASP A 284 3.54 -22.80 -14.70
C ASP A 284 2.91 -24.18 -14.59
N CYS A 285 1.58 -24.27 -14.64
CA CYS A 285 0.80 -25.49 -14.50
C CYS A 285 -0.29 -25.48 -15.57
N GLY A 286 -1.56 -25.76 -15.24
CA GLY A 286 -2.64 -25.77 -16.21
C GLY A 286 -3.38 -24.44 -16.26
N ILE A 287 -3.75 -24.00 -17.46
CA ILE A 287 -4.57 -22.81 -17.69
C ILE A 287 -5.60 -23.03 -18.82
N ARG A 288 -6.80 -22.52 -18.63
CA ARG A 288 -7.78 -22.26 -19.70
C ARG A 288 -8.34 -20.85 -19.55
N ILE A 289 -8.50 -20.13 -20.65
CA ILE A 289 -9.14 -18.82 -20.68
C ILE A 289 -10.22 -18.85 -21.74
N PHE A 290 -11.43 -18.43 -21.35
CA PHE A 290 -12.58 -18.27 -22.21
C PHE A 290 -12.96 -16.79 -22.31
N LEU A 291 -13.35 -16.36 -23.50
CA LEU A 291 -13.90 -15.05 -23.77
C LEU A 291 -15.21 -15.21 -24.55
N ASP A 292 -16.32 -14.70 -24.02
CA ASP A 292 -17.68 -14.90 -24.56
C ASP A 292 -17.96 -16.37 -24.93
N ASN A 293 -17.66 -17.26 -23.98
CA ASN A 293 -17.86 -18.72 -24.07
C ASN A 293 -16.93 -19.47 -25.03
N SER A 294 -16.10 -18.77 -25.81
CA SER A 294 -15.09 -19.38 -26.69
C SER A 294 -13.74 -19.53 -25.97
N PRO A 295 -13.08 -20.70 -26.02
CA PRO A 295 -11.73 -20.86 -25.47
C PRO A 295 -10.71 -20.10 -26.33
N ILE A 296 -9.95 -19.18 -25.71
CA ILE A 296 -8.93 -18.36 -26.39
C ILE A 296 -7.50 -18.80 -26.05
N ILE A 297 -7.30 -19.41 -24.89
CA ILE A 297 -6.02 -19.98 -24.44
C ILE A 297 -6.33 -21.30 -23.73
N VAL A 298 -5.62 -22.36 -24.12
CA VAL A 298 -5.68 -23.66 -23.46
C VAL A 298 -4.28 -24.22 -23.41
N ASP A 299 -3.79 -24.51 -22.22
CA ASP A 299 -2.44 -25.04 -22.04
C ASP A 299 -2.36 -25.92 -20.80
N ASN A 300 -1.65 -27.05 -20.90
CA ASN A 300 -1.55 -28.05 -19.81
C ASN A 300 -2.91 -28.45 -19.19
N MET A 301 -4.00 -28.36 -19.96
CA MET A 301 -5.35 -28.80 -19.59
C MET A 301 -6.03 -29.40 -20.83
N PRO A 302 -6.97 -30.36 -20.71
CA PRO A 302 -7.70 -30.89 -21.86
C PRO A 302 -8.34 -29.76 -22.69
N PHE A 303 -8.54 -29.95 -23.98
CA PHE A 303 -9.28 -28.94 -24.77
C PHE A 303 -10.75 -28.95 -24.35
N PRO A 304 -11.34 -27.80 -23.97
CA PRO A 304 -12.73 -27.73 -23.54
C PRO A 304 -13.68 -27.71 -24.74
N LYS A 305 -14.90 -28.23 -24.57
CA LYS A 305 -16.04 -27.91 -25.46
C LYS A 305 -16.60 -26.52 -25.11
N GLU A 306 -17.26 -25.85 -26.05
CA GLU A 306 -17.88 -24.52 -25.80
C GLU A 306 -18.88 -24.54 -24.64
N GLU A 307 -19.65 -25.63 -24.50
CA GLU A 307 -20.61 -25.84 -23.41
C GLU A 307 -19.93 -25.81 -22.02
N GLU A 308 -18.65 -26.19 -21.92
CA GLU A 308 -17.91 -26.22 -20.66
C GLU A 308 -17.54 -24.83 -20.14
N SER A 309 -17.66 -23.79 -20.96
CA SER A 309 -17.36 -22.40 -20.58
C SER A 309 -18.26 -21.88 -19.45
N GLU A 310 -19.38 -22.54 -19.17
CA GLU A 310 -20.30 -22.20 -18.08
C GLU A 310 -20.44 -23.32 -17.04
N GLU A 311 -19.97 -24.53 -17.33
CA GLU A 311 -20.07 -25.67 -16.42
C GLU A 311 -19.16 -25.54 -15.20
N MET A 312 -19.60 -26.12 -14.08
CA MET A 312 -18.83 -26.20 -12.83
C MET A 312 -18.39 -27.65 -12.53
N ARG A 313 -18.01 -28.39 -13.57
CA ARG A 313 -17.57 -29.78 -13.43
C ARG A 313 -16.08 -29.88 -13.08
N PRO A 314 -15.65 -30.99 -12.46
CA PRO A 314 -14.24 -31.29 -12.29
C PRO A 314 -13.52 -31.41 -13.63
N ILE A 315 -12.27 -30.95 -13.68
CA ILE A 315 -11.41 -31.02 -14.86
C ILE A 315 -10.33 -32.07 -14.61
N SER A 316 -10.16 -33.01 -15.55
CA SER A 316 -9.10 -34.01 -15.49
C SER A 316 -7.74 -33.39 -15.84
N ILE A 317 -6.70 -33.82 -15.15
CA ILE A 317 -5.32 -33.43 -15.43
C ILE A 317 -4.81 -34.28 -16.61
N GLN A 318 -4.13 -33.65 -17.57
CA GLN A 318 -3.50 -34.38 -18.68
C GLN A 318 -2.33 -35.26 -18.19
N SER A 319 -1.85 -36.17 -19.04
CA SER A 319 -0.66 -36.98 -18.70
C SER A 319 0.56 -36.09 -18.49
N PHE A 320 1.32 -36.35 -17.42
CA PHE A 320 2.50 -35.57 -17.04
C PHE A 320 3.56 -35.47 -18.14
N ASP A 321 3.66 -36.46 -19.03
CA ASP A 321 4.62 -36.48 -20.15
C ASP A 321 4.37 -35.37 -21.19
N LYS A 322 3.16 -34.80 -21.22
CA LYS A 322 2.75 -33.78 -22.20
C LYS A 322 2.74 -32.36 -21.63
N MET A 323 3.15 -32.17 -20.37
CA MET A 323 2.93 -30.92 -19.65
C MET A 323 4.24 -30.17 -19.41
N ASN A 324 4.24 -28.86 -19.65
CA ASN A 324 5.37 -27.99 -19.33
C ASN A 324 5.24 -27.44 -17.90
N SER A 325 6.08 -27.88 -16.97
CA SER A 325 6.04 -27.48 -15.56
C SER A 325 6.88 -26.25 -15.21
N LYS A 326 7.55 -25.64 -16.20
CA LYS A 326 8.28 -24.37 -16.02
C LYS A 326 7.33 -23.19 -16.29
N VAL A 327 7.60 -22.05 -15.67
CA VAL A 327 6.92 -20.79 -16.03
C VAL A 327 7.18 -20.49 -17.50
N HIS A 328 6.12 -20.32 -18.27
CA HIS A 328 6.18 -19.97 -19.69
C HIS A 328 4.97 -19.13 -20.09
N LYS A 329 5.13 -18.44 -21.22
CA LYS A 329 4.13 -17.55 -21.78
C LYS A 329 3.35 -18.23 -22.89
N THR A 330 2.03 -18.17 -22.81
CA THR A 330 1.13 -18.69 -23.84
C THR A 330 0.23 -17.57 -24.36
N ASN A 331 0.10 -17.46 -25.68
CA ASN A 331 -0.60 -16.36 -26.35
C ASN A 331 -1.87 -16.87 -27.05
N SER A 332 -2.89 -16.02 -27.11
CA SER A 332 -4.10 -16.25 -27.92
C SER A 332 -3.85 -15.94 -29.40
N GLU A 333 -4.80 -16.33 -30.24
CA GLU A 333 -4.95 -15.74 -31.57
C GLU A 333 -5.34 -14.25 -31.48
N LYS A 334 -5.28 -13.54 -32.61
CA LYS A 334 -5.74 -12.14 -32.69
C LYS A 334 -7.26 -12.10 -32.65
N LEU A 335 -7.82 -11.36 -31.69
CA LEU A 335 -9.25 -11.22 -31.47
C LEU A 335 -9.69 -9.78 -31.77
N GLY A 336 -10.61 -9.60 -32.72
CA GLY A 336 -11.21 -8.30 -33.00
C GLY A 336 -12.23 -7.93 -31.93
N LEU A 337 -11.85 -7.05 -31.00
CA LEU A 337 -12.69 -6.65 -29.88
C LEU A 337 -13.16 -5.20 -29.99
N ILE A 338 -14.33 -4.90 -29.41
CA ILE A 338 -14.99 -3.60 -29.49
C ILE A 338 -14.75 -2.81 -28.20
N GLY A 339 -14.23 -1.59 -28.33
CA GLY A 339 -14.00 -0.67 -27.22
C GLY A 339 -15.30 -0.30 -26.50
N GLY A 340 -15.25 -0.32 -25.17
CA GLY A 340 -16.37 -0.10 -24.26
C GLY A 340 -17.28 -1.31 -24.04
N LYS A 341 -17.15 -2.40 -24.83
CA LYS A 341 -17.90 -3.63 -24.63
C LYS A 341 -17.26 -4.47 -23.51
N LYS A 342 -18.11 -5.10 -22.70
CA LYS A 342 -17.72 -6.08 -21.69
C LYS A 342 -17.89 -7.47 -22.28
N TYR A 343 -16.82 -8.25 -22.26
CA TYR A 343 -16.81 -9.64 -22.69
C TYR A 343 -16.82 -10.53 -21.45
N LYS A 344 -17.64 -11.57 -21.43
CA LYS A 344 -17.62 -12.55 -20.33
C LYS A 344 -16.27 -13.24 -20.36
N ILE A 345 -15.56 -13.24 -19.24
CA ILE A 345 -14.25 -13.87 -19.10
C ILE A 345 -14.31 -14.94 -18.03
N ARG A 346 -13.78 -16.13 -18.36
CA ARG A 346 -13.53 -17.20 -17.39
C ARG A 346 -12.07 -17.62 -17.49
N ILE A 347 -11.40 -17.71 -16.35
CA ILE A 347 -10.01 -18.17 -16.25
C ILE A 347 -9.99 -19.35 -15.29
N GLU A 348 -9.48 -20.50 -15.75
CA GLU A 348 -9.34 -21.71 -14.94
C GLU A 348 -7.85 -22.02 -14.80
N TYR A 349 -7.33 -21.99 -13.58
CA TYR A 349 -5.94 -22.31 -13.27
C TYR A 349 -5.88 -23.43 -12.24
N PHE A 350 -4.98 -24.39 -12.40
CA PHE A 350 -4.63 -25.31 -11.31
C PHE A 350 -3.13 -25.26 -11.05
N HIS A 351 -2.75 -25.48 -9.80
CA HIS A 351 -1.37 -25.73 -9.39
C HIS A 351 -1.27 -27.11 -8.76
N LEU A 352 -0.21 -27.84 -9.10
CA LEU A 352 0.10 -29.14 -8.53
C LEU A 352 1.61 -29.29 -8.35
N SER A 353 2.07 -29.23 -7.11
CA SER A 353 3.49 -29.31 -6.73
C SER A 353 4.19 -30.58 -7.24
N THR A 354 3.48 -31.71 -7.33
CA THR A 354 4.05 -32.98 -7.83
C THR A 354 4.41 -32.95 -9.32
N MET A 355 3.93 -31.96 -10.07
CA MET A 355 4.31 -31.75 -11.47
C MET A 355 5.65 -31.03 -11.64
N LYS A 356 6.13 -30.37 -10.58
CA LYS A 356 7.29 -29.48 -10.64
C LYS A 356 8.49 -30.17 -10.01
N PHE A 357 9.51 -30.42 -10.83
CA PHE A 357 10.80 -30.91 -10.33
C PHE A 357 11.59 -29.80 -9.60
N ALA A 358 11.53 -28.56 -10.10
CA ALA A 358 12.17 -27.40 -9.51
C ALA A 358 11.11 -26.43 -8.95
N ASN A 359 11.34 -25.89 -7.76
CA ASN A 359 10.47 -24.94 -7.07
C ASN A 359 9.00 -25.41 -6.93
N PRO A 360 8.74 -26.59 -6.33
CA PRO A 360 7.39 -27.16 -6.21
C PRO A 360 6.44 -26.31 -5.35
N HIS A 361 6.97 -25.38 -4.57
CA HIS A 361 6.24 -24.50 -3.67
C HIS A 361 5.88 -23.14 -4.29
N ILE A 362 6.31 -22.89 -5.53
CA ILE A 362 6.01 -21.65 -6.24
C ILE A 362 4.84 -21.92 -7.19
N SER A 363 3.84 -21.04 -7.19
CA SER A 363 2.79 -20.96 -8.22
C SER A 363 2.76 -19.57 -8.85
N HIS A 364 2.57 -19.52 -10.16
CA HIS A 364 2.70 -18.32 -10.98
C HIS A 364 1.56 -18.22 -12.00
N ILE A 365 0.86 -17.09 -12.00
CA ILE A 365 -0.12 -16.74 -13.03
C ILE A 365 -0.20 -15.23 -13.21
N ILE A 366 0.11 -14.73 -14.41
CA ILE A 366 -0.01 -13.31 -14.77
C ILE A 366 -0.66 -13.17 -16.14
N LEU A 367 -1.72 -12.36 -16.24
CA LEU A 367 -2.47 -12.13 -17.48
C LEU A 367 -2.13 -10.77 -18.11
N TYR A 368 -1.82 -10.80 -19.40
CA TYR A 368 -1.44 -9.67 -20.22
C TYR A 368 -2.39 -9.51 -21.41
N TRP A 369 -2.40 -8.29 -21.96
CA TRP A 369 -2.97 -8.01 -23.27
C TRP A 369 -2.03 -7.16 -24.11
N LYS A 370 -2.26 -7.14 -25.42
CA LYS A 370 -1.58 -6.27 -26.38
C LYS A 370 -2.51 -5.96 -27.54
N SER A 371 -2.47 -4.74 -28.06
CA SER A 371 -3.14 -4.37 -29.32
C SER A 371 -2.19 -3.58 -30.22
N ASN A 372 -2.68 -2.95 -31.29
CA ASN A 372 -1.85 -2.06 -32.11
C ASN A 372 -1.58 -0.74 -31.37
N ASN A 373 -2.56 -0.27 -30.58
CA ASN A 373 -2.46 0.97 -29.79
C ASN A 373 -1.91 0.74 -28.37
N ILE A 374 -1.99 -0.50 -27.85
CA ILE A 374 -1.59 -0.85 -26.48
C ILE A 374 -0.35 -1.73 -26.53
N MET A 375 0.77 -1.25 -25.97
CA MET A 375 1.95 -2.08 -25.73
C MET A 375 1.62 -3.21 -24.73
N GLU A 376 2.33 -4.32 -24.80
CA GLU A 376 2.06 -5.45 -23.91
C GLU A 376 2.18 -5.04 -22.44
N GLU A 377 1.10 -5.19 -21.68
CA GLU A 377 1.02 -4.84 -20.27
C GLU A 377 0.13 -5.84 -19.53
N ILE A 378 0.29 -5.91 -18.21
CA ILE A 378 -0.62 -6.66 -17.32
C ILE A 378 -1.97 -5.96 -17.40
N ILE A 379 -3.05 -6.72 -17.58
CA ILE A 379 -4.39 -6.14 -17.70
C ILE A 379 -4.69 -5.34 -16.43
N PRO A 380 -4.90 -4.01 -16.53
CA PRO A 380 -5.14 -3.18 -15.37
C PRO A 380 -6.45 -3.51 -14.64
N SER A 381 -6.47 -3.34 -13.31
CA SER A 381 -7.62 -3.74 -12.49
C SER A 381 -8.92 -3.01 -12.84
N ASN A 382 -8.84 -1.82 -13.45
CA ASN A 382 -10.01 -1.03 -13.87
C ASN A 382 -10.78 -1.62 -15.06
N TYR A 383 -10.33 -2.75 -15.62
CA TYR A 383 -11.00 -3.44 -16.72
C TYR A 383 -11.72 -4.73 -16.30
N PHE A 384 -11.57 -5.18 -15.06
CA PHE A 384 -12.24 -6.39 -14.56
C PHE A 384 -13.52 -6.06 -13.78
N PHE A 385 -14.60 -6.75 -14.12
CA PHE A 385 -15.92 -6.56 -13.54
C PHE A 385 -16.56 -7.90 -13.15
N GLN A 386 -17.26 -7.96 -12.01
CA GLN A 386 -17.91 -9.20 -11.56
C GLN A 386 -19.22 -9.47 -12.31
N GLY A 387 -19.90 -8.42 -12.74
CA GLY A 387 -21.20 -8.50 -13.39
C GLY A 387 -21.30 -7.68 -14.68
N ASN A 388 -22.20 -8.11 -15.55
CA ASN A 388 -22.67 -7.32 -16.68
C ASN A 388 -23.80 -6.40 -16.22
N VAL A 389 -23.50 -5.49 -15.30
CA VAL A 389 -24.35 -4.30 -15.10
C VAL A 389 -24.43 -3.58 -16.44
N SER A 390 -25.61 -3.08 -16.81
CA SER A 390 -25.87 -2.60 -18.17
C SER A 390 -24.78 -1.65 -18.61
N THR A 391 -24.12 -2.01 -19.72
CA THR A 391 -23.01 -1.25 -20.26
C THR A 391 -23.50 0.18 -20.48
N PRO A 392 -22.94 1.19 -19.79
CA PRO A 392 -23.47 2.54 -19.89
C PRO A 392 -23.35 3.01 -21.34
N LEU A 393 -24.40 3.65 -21.85
CA LEU A 393 -24.41 4.21 -23.20
C LEU A 393 -23.19 5.11 -23.42
N ARG A 394 -22.39 4.80 -24.43
CA ARG A 394 -21.30 5.61 -24.95
C ARG A 394 -21.64 6.09 -26.34
N ILE A 395 -21.40 7.38 -26.57
CA ILE A 395 -21.48 8.02 -27.87
C ILE A 395 -20.04 8.37 -28.26
N THR A 396 -19.58 7.85 -29.39
CA THR A 396 -18.22 8.03 -29.91
C THR A 396 -18.26 8.56 -31.34
N GLU A 397 -17.13 9.03 -31.86
CA GLU A 397 -17.01 9.63 -33.21
C GLU A 397 -17.92 10.86 -33.45
N LEU A 398 -18.34 11.55 -32.38
CA LEU A 398 -19.12 12.79 -32.47
C LEU A 398 -18.17 13.99 -32.58
N ASN A 399 -18.39 14.88 -33.56
CA ASN A 399 -17.56 16.07 -33.75
C ASN A 399 -17.86 17.15 -32.69
N GLY A 400 -16.93 17.34 -31.75
CA GLY A 400 -17.04 18.25 -30.62
C GLY A 400 -17.05 19.75 -30.96
N ASP A 401 -16.62 20.16 -32.16
CA ASP A 401 -16.73 21.56 -32.60
C ASP A 401 -18.17 21.91 -33.00
N THR A 402 -18.97 20.90 -33.35
CA THR A 402 -20.34 21.07 -33.85
C THR A 402 -21.42 20.56 -32.91
N PHE A 403 -21.06 19.65 -32.00
CA PHE A 403 -22.00 18.97 -31.12
C PHE A 403 -21.49 18.90 -29.69
N GLU A 404 -22.44 18.90 -28.75
CA GLU A 404 -22.18 18.74 -27.33
C GLU A 404 -23.14 17.73 -26.72
N ILE A 405 -22.60 16.86 -25.85
CA ILE A 405 -23.37 15.90 -25.08
C ILE A 405 -23.73 16.52 -23.72
N PHE A 406 -25.00 16.42 -23.33
CA PHE A 406 -25.52 16.93 -22.06
C PHE A 406 -26.64 16.03 -21.50
N LEU A 407 -27.16 16.34 -20.32
CA LEU A 407 -28.35 15.70 -19.76
C LEU A 407 -29.60 16.52 -20.07
N LEU A 408 -30.63 15.88 -20.62
CA LEU A 408 -31.89 16.53 -20.95
C LEU A 408 -32.65 16.89 -19.67
N GLN A 409 -32.73 18.18 -19.33
CA GLN A 409 -33.39 18.68 -18.13
C GLN A 409 -34.09 20.00 -18.43
N ASN A 410 -35.17 20.29 -17.72
CA ASN A 410 -35.85 21.58 -17.85
C ASN A 410 -34.92 22.71 -17.39
N GLY A 411 -34.90 23.82 -18.12
CA GLY A 411 -34.09 25.01 -17.83
C GLY A 411 -32.64 24.97 -18.36
N VAL A 412 -32.25 23.95 -19.13
CA VAL A 412 -30.92 23.91 -19.78
C VAL A 412 -30.96 24.57 -21.15
N HIS A 413 -29.81 25.09 -21.61
CA HIS A 413 -29.73 25.74 -22.92
C HIS A 413 -29.90 24.75 -24.07
N ALA A 414 -30.70 25.13 -25.06
CA ALA A 414 -31.00 24.30 -26.22
C ALA A 414 -29.84 24.17 -27.21
N PHE A 415 -28.97 25.18 -27.30
CA PHE A 415 -27.88 25.24 -28.28
C PHE A 415 -26.53 25.51 -27.61
N MET A 416 -25.44 25.06 -28.24
CA MET A 416 -24.09 25.22 -27.70
C MET A 416 -23.63 26.69 -27.64
N ASN A 417 -23.99 27.47 -28.65
CA ASN A 417 -23.48 28.82 -28.87
C ASN A 417 -24.51 29.93 -28.59
N ASN A 418 -25.69 29.57 -28.07
CA ASN A 418 -26.75 30.53 -27.82
C ASN A 418 -27.46 30.24 -26.49
N MET A 419 -27.29 31.16 -25.54
CA MET A 419 -27.80 31.04 -24.18
C MET A 419 -29.25 31.51 -24.05
N SER A 420 -29.78 32.23 -25.05
CA SER A 420 -31.13 32.79 -25.04
C SER A 420 -32.23 31.72 -25.21
N TYR A 421 -31.89 30.48 -25.57
CA TYR A 421 -32.87 29.43 -25.78
C TYR A 421 -32.82 28.38 -24.68
N LEU A 422 -33.92 28.17 -23.98
CA LEU A 422 -34.05 27.21 -22.88
C LEU A 422 -35.02 26.08 -23.22
N ILE A 423 -34.65 24.85 -22.89
CA ILE A 423 -35.51 23.66 -23.04
C ILE A 423 -36.44 23.57 -21.84
N ASN A 424 -37.74 23.32 -22.09
CA ASN A 424 -38.73 23.07 -21.04
C ASN A 424 -39.83 22.12 -21.54
N ASP A 425 -40.77 21.75 -20.65
CA ASP A 425 -41.87 20.82 -20.93
C ASP A 425 -41.41 19.44 -21.43
N ILE A 426 -40.27 18.96 -20.93
CA ILE A 426 -39.73 17.65 -21.29
C ILE A 426 -40.63 16.54 -20.69
N PRO A 427 -41.12 15.57 -21.50
CA PRO A 427 -41.85 14.43 -20.97
C PRO A 427 -41.01 13.64 -19.95
N THR A 428 -41.64 13.18 -18.87
CA THR A 428 -40.94 12.51 -17.74
C THR A 428 -40.14 11.29 -18.16
N ILE A 429 -40.57 10.58 -19.20
CA ILE A 429 -39.86 9.41 -19.76
C ILE A 429 -38.51 9.78 -20.41
N HIS A 430 -38.36 11.03 -20.86
CA HIS A 430 -37.15 11.53 -21.53
C HIS A 430 -36.26 12.36 -20.61
N GLU A 431 -36.73 12.71 -19.42
CA GLU A 431 -35.96 13.50 -18.48
C GLU A 431 -34.68 12.77 -18.05
N LYS A 432 -33.57 13.48 -18.01
CA LYS A 432 -32.21 13.00 -17.69
C LYS A 432 -31.61 12.01 -18.69
N LEU A 433 -32.24 11.80 -19.86
CA LEU A 433 -31.58 11.06 -20.95
C LEU A 433 -30.35 11.82 -21.46
N LYS A 434 -29.39 11.08 -22.04
CA LYS A 434 -28.24 11.67 -22.73
C LYS A 434 -28.72 12.33 -24.01
N ALA A 435 -28.51 13.63 -24.10
CA ALA A 435 -28.89 14.45 -25.24
C ALA A 435 -27.67 15.00 -25.96
N ILE A 436 -27.83 15.24 -27.26
CA ILE A 436 -26.88 15.90 -28.14
C ILE A 436 -27.55 17.18 -28.63
N ARG A 437 -26.89 18.31 -28.37
CA ARG A 437 -27.26 19.62 -28.92
C ARG A 437 -26.24 20.06 -29.95
N SER A 438 -26.69 20.86 -30.91
CA SER A 438 -25.86 21.44 -31.96
C SER A 438 -25.72 22.96 -31.81
N LEU A 439 -25.00 23.57 -32.75
CA LEU A 439 -25.00 25.02 -32.95
C LEU A 439 -26.39 25.49 -33.44
N TYR A 440 -26.82 26.69 -33.04
CA TYR A 440 -28.10 27.27 -33.45
C TYR A 440 -28.28 27.34 -34.98
N ASN A 441 -27.21 27.67 -35.72
CA ASN A 441 -27.20 27.74 -37.18
C ASN A 441 -26.61 26.48 -37.84
N PHE A 442 -27.02 25.29 -37.37
CA PHE A 442 -26.53 24.03 -37.93
C PHE A 442 -26.97 23.86 -39.39
N ASN A 443 -26.01 23.77 -40.31
CA ASN A 443 -26.24 23.79 -41.76
C ASN A 443 -25.95 22.46 -42.48
N LYS A 444 -25.70 21.38 -41.74
CA LYS A 444 -25.44 20.05 -42.33
C LYS A 444 -26.71 19.21 -42.35
N ASN A 445 -26.80 18.32 -43.33
CA ASN A 445 -27.96 17.43 -43.50
C ASN A 445 -27.72 16.02 -42.96
N ILE A 446 -26.51 15.72 -42.45
CA ILE A 446 -26.15 14.39 -41.97
C ILE A 446 -25.55 14.50 -40.58
N ILE A 447 -26.03 13.65 -39.67
CA ILE A 447 -25.51 13.47 -38.32
C ILE A 447 -24.94 12.05 -38.25
N LYS A 448 -23.66 11.94 -37.89
CA LYS A 448 -22.96 10.66 -37.74
C LYS A 448 -22.29 10.58 -36.38
N PHE A 449 -22.50 9.45 -35.69
CA PHE A 449 -21.78 9.06 -34.47
C PHE A 449 -21.89 7.54 -34.28
N ARG A 450 -21.26 6.99 -33.24
CA ARG A 450 -21.34 5.57 -32.89
C ARG A 450 -21.84 5.34 -31.48
N ILE A 451 -22.60 4.26 -31.29
CA ILE A 451 -23.11 3.79 -30.00
C ILE A 451 -22.61 2.38 -29.68
N ASN A 452 -22.37 2.09 -28.41
CA ASN A 452 -21.88 0.79 -27.94
C ASN A 452 -22.97 -0.19 -27.52
N VAL A 453 -24.23 0.24 -27.47
CA VAL A 453 -25.38 -0.59 -27.04
C VAL A 453 -26.57 -0.34 -27.94
N TYR A 454 -27.48 -1.31 -28.00
CA TYR A 454 -28.77 -1.13 -28.66
C TYR A 454 -29.56 0.01 -28.02
N CYS A 455 -29.99 0.98 -28.84
CA CYS A 455 -30.65 2.19 -28.36
C CYS A 455 -31.87 2.54 -29.20
N ILE A 456 -32.79 3.25 -28.56
CA ILE A 456 -33.78 4.08 -29.25
C ILE A 456 -33.21 5.49 -29.31
N VAL A 457 -33.04 6.01 -30.52
CA VAL A 457 -32.60 7.37 -30.78
C VAL A 457 -33.83 8.23 -31.04
N TYR A 458 -33.99 9.27 -30.25
CA TYR A 458 -35.03 10.26 -30.39
C TYR A 458 -34.49 11.54 -31.00
N ILE A 459 -35.29 12.18 -31.84
CA ILE A 459 -34.99 13.47 -32.43
C ILE A 459 -36.21 14.37 -32.34
N ALA A 460 -36.03 15.53 -31.71
CA ALA A 460 -37.03 16.57 -31.61
C ALA A 460 -36.78 17.63 -32.69
N ILE A 461 -37.79 17.92 -33.51
CA ILE A 461 -37.73 18.93 -34.59
C ILE A 461 -38.87 19.95 -34.46
N PRO A 462 -38.71 21.20 -34.94
CA PRO A 462 -39.73 22.24 -34.84
C PRO A 462 -41.03 21.83 -35.52
N LYS A 463 -42.16 22.16 -34.89
CA LYS A 463 -43.51 21.85 -35.38
C LYS A 463 -43.77 22.39 -36.79
N GLU A 464 -43.17 23.53 -37.15
CA GLU A 464 -43.30 24.12 -38.49
C GLU A 464 -42.70 23.22 -39.58
N GLN A 465 -41.74 22.37 -39.21
CA GLN A 465 -40.99 21.51 -40.12
C GLN A 465 -41.46 20.04 -40.09
N LYS A 466 -42.70 19.79 -39.65
CA LYS A 466 -43.32 18.45 -39.59
C LYS A 466 -43.29 17.61 -40.88
N LYS A 467 -43.02 18.24 -42.03
CA LYS A 467 -42.88 17.56 -43.33
C LYS A 467 -41.47 17.01 -43.58
N ASN A 468 -40.49 17.40 -42.77
CA ASN A 468 -39.07 17.06 -42.94
C ASN A 468 -38.68 15.99 -41.92
N ILE A 469 -39.31 14.83 -42.02
CA ILE A 469 -39.07 13.72 -41.09
C ILE A 469 -37.64 13.17 -41.31
N PRO A 470 -36.83 13.02 -40.25
CA PRO A 470 -35.49 12.45 -40.37
C PRO A 470 -35.52 10.99 -40.85
N LEU A 471 -34.49 10.60 -41.60
CA LEU A 471 -34.31 9.26 -42.14
C LEU A 471 -33.20 8.51 -41.38
N ASN A 472 -33.46 7.27 -40.98
CA ASN A 472 -32.43 6.34 -40.53
C ASN A 472 -31.74 5.76 -41.76
N ASP A 473 -30.50 6.17 -42.02
CA ASP A 473 -29.80 5.84 -43.25
C ASP A 473 -29.29 4.39 -43.32
N ILE A 474 -29.29 3.68 -42.20
CA ILE A 474 -28.89 2.27 -42.11
C ILE A 474 -30.06 1.38 -42.49
N THR A 475 -31.24 1.64 -41.91
CA THR A 475 -32.45 0.85 -42.19
C THR A 475 -33.25 1.38 -43.39
N LYS A 476 -32.91 2.57 -43.90
CA LYS A 476 -33.63 3.33 -44.93
C LYS A 476 -35.10 3.59 -44.58
N LYS A 477 -35.42 3.68 -43.28
CA LYS A 477 -36.76 3.97 -42.77
C LYS A 477 -36.83 5.36 -42.15
N GLU A 478 -37.97 6.04 -42.33
CA GLU A 478 -38.26 7.29 -41.64
C GLU A 478 -38.40 7.06 -40.12
N PHE A 479 -38.06 8.07 -39.33
CA PHE A 479 -38.31 8.03 -37.89
C PHE A 479 -39.82 8.04 -37.60
N THR A 480 -40.23 7.29 -36.58
CA THR A 480 -41.64 7.17 -36.17
C THR A 480 -42.01 8.30 -35.22
N ASN A 481 -43.16 8.96 -35.44
CA ASN A 481 -43.63 10.00 -34.54
C ASN A 481 -44.13 9.39 -33.21
N THR A 482 -43.62 9.87 -32.08
CA THR A 482 -43.98 9.39 -30.73
C THR A 482 -45.29 9.97 -30.21
N LYS A 483 -45.82 11.02 -30.86
CA LYS A 483 -46.90 11.91 -30.42
C LYS A 483 -46.56 12.78 -29.20
N GLU A 484 -45.31 12.77 -28.77
CA GLU A 484 -44.82 13.59 -27.67
C GLU A 484 -44.19 14.89 -28.19
N THR A 485 -44.15 15.88 -27.32
CA THR A 485 -43.61 17.21 -27.62
C THR A 485 -42.74 17.73 -26.48
N LEU A 486 -41.81 18.62 -26.82
CA LEU A 486 -41.10 19.47 -25.86
C LEU A 486 -41.13 20.92 -26.34
N SER A 487 -40.81 21.86 -25.46
CA SER A 487 -40.83 23.29 -25.76
C SER A 487 -39.42 23.90 -25.68
N ILE A 488 -39.13 24.86 -26.56
CA ILE A 488 -37.95 25.71 -26.47
C ILE A 488 -38.42 27.16 -26.35
N TYR A 489 -37.97 27.85 -25.30
CA TYR A 489 -38.33 29.23 -24.99
C TYR A 489 -37.17 30.17 -25.34
N GLU A 490 -37.48 31.27 -26.04
CA GLU A 490 -36.55 32.37 -26.28
C GLU A 490 -36.65 33.42 -25.17
N VAL A 491 -35.52 33.71 -24.52
CA VAL A 491 -35.37 34.70 -23.44
C VAL A 491 -34.65 35.92 -24.02
N GLN A 492 -35.37 37.04 -24.15
CA GLN A 492 -34.80 38.32 -24.57
C GLN A 492 -34.34 39.14 -23.36
N GLU A 493 -33.10 39.65 -23.37
CA GLU A 493 -32.50 40.38 -22.23
C GLU A 493 -32.89 41.86 -22.14
N ASN A 494 -33.65 42.43 -23.07
CA ASN A 494 -33.95 43.88 -23.08
C ASN A 494 -35.41 44.24 -22.72
N SER A 495 -35.53 44.88 -21.56
CA SER A 495 -36.52 45.86 -21.07
C SER A 495 -37.92 45.95 -21.72
N ASN A 496 -38.93 45.81 -20.86
CA ASN A 496 -40.29 46.38 -20.91
C ASN A 496 -41.42 45.68 -21.68
N ASN A 497 -41.20 44.51 -22.30
CA ASN A 497 -42.29 43.57 -22.61
C ASN A 497 -41.69 42.16 -22.79
N SER A 498 -41.65 41.36 -21.72
CA SER A 498 -41.13 40.00 -21.75
C SER A 498 -42.16 39.04 -22.37
N SER A 499 -42.32 39.05 -23.69
CA SER A 499 -42.96 37.94 -24.39
C SER A 499 -41.91 36.88 -24.70
N THR A 500 -41.85 35.82 -23.90
CA THR A 500 -41.09 34.62 -24.25
C THR A 500 -41.77 33.94 -25.43
N GLU A 501 -41.13 33.90 -26.60
CA GLU A 501 -41.64 33.15 -27.74
C GLU A 501 -41.41 31.65 -27.49
N GLN A 502 -42.50 30.88 -27.41
CA GLN A 502 -42.47 29.44 -27.21
C GLN A 502 -42.52 28.74 -28.58
N LYS A 503 -41.52 27.91 -28.87
CA LYS A 503 -41.49 27.03 -30.05
C LYS A 503 -41.67 25.58 -29.64
N ILE A 504 -42.64 24.90 -30.25
CA ILE A 504 -42.97 23.51 -29.93
C ILE A 504 -42.21 22.58 -30.87
N TYR A 505 -41.60 21.54 -30.31
CA TYR A 505 -40.88 20.51 -31.06
C TYR A 505 -41.61 19.17 -30.96
N TYR A 506 -41.77 18.47 -32.09
CA TYR A 506 -42.29 17.10 -32.14
C TYR A 506 -41.16 16.09 -31.99
N ILE A 507 -41.36 15.06 -31.16
CA ILE A 507 -40.39 14.00 -30.91
C ILE A 507 -40.65 12.81 -31.83
N TYR A 508 -39.60 12.38 -32.53
CA TYR A 508 -39.60 11.19 -33.38
C TYR A 508 -38.57 10.18 -32.88
N SER A 509 -38.75 8.90 -33.15
CA SER A 509 -37.88 7.82 -32.66
C SER A 509 -37.44 6.86 -33.78
N SER A 510 -36.26 6.28 -33.64
CA SER A 510 -35.79 5.18 -34.49
C SER A 510 -34.86 4.27 -33.69
N GLN A 511 -34.85 2.98 -34.04
CA GLN A 511 -34.03 1.97 -33.35
C GLN A 511 -32.68 1.80 -34.05
N TYR A 512 -31.61 1.68 -33.26
CA TYR A 512 -30.26 1.43 -33.74
C TYR A 512 -29.61 0.30 -32.93
N ASN A 513 -28.95 -0.61 -33.63
CA ASN A 513 -28.08 -1.63 -33.03
C ASN A 513 -26.74 -1.01 -32.59
N GLU A 514 -25.92 -1.79 -31.86
CA GLU A 514 -24.54 -1.39 -31.56
C GLU A 514 -23.75 -1.12 -32.86
N GLY A 515 -23.03 0.01 -32.92
CA GLY A 515 -22.29 0.43 -34.11
C GLY A 515 -22.58 1.86 -34.56
N GLU A 516 -22.64 2.09 -35.87
CA GLU A 516 -22.86 3.41 -36.46
C GLU A 516 -24.31 3.88 -36.32
N VAL A 517 -24.48 5.19 -36.14
CA VAL A 517 -25.76 5.91 -36.20
C VAL A 517 -25.61 6.97 -37.26
N ILE A 518 -26.41 6.87 -38.32
CA ILE A 518 -26.41 7.81 -39.45
C ILE A 518 -27.84 8.32 -39.65
N ILE A 519 -28.03 9.61 -39.41
CA ILE A 519 -29.33 10.28 -39.53
C ILE A 519 -29.23 11.31 -40.63
N SER A 520 -30.11 11.20 -41.63
CA SER A 520 -30.25 12.16 -42.71
C SER A 520 -31.45 13.07 -42.48
N LEU A 521 -31.21 14.37 -42.54
CA LEU A 521 -32.22 15.43 -42.47
C LEU A 521 -32.55 15.89 -43.90
N PRO A 522 -33.83 15.90 -44.32
CA PRO A 522 -34.23 16.35 -45.65
C PRO A 522 -33.81 17.80 -45.96
N THR A 523 -33.79 18.65 -44.94
CA THR A 523 -33.34 20.04 -45.00
C THR A 523 -32.53 20.38 -43.74
N PRO A 524 -31.65 21.40 -43.77
CA PRO A 524 -31.01 21.89 -42.55
C PRO A 524 -32.06 22.34 -41.53
N THR A 525 -32.14 21.63 -40.41
CA THR A 525 -33.18 21.80 -39.37
C THR A 525 -32.51 21.87 -38.01
N THR A 526 -32.95 22.77 -37.14
CA THR A 526 -32.56 22.77 -35.73
C THR A 526 -33.17 21.55 -35.03
N PHE A 527 -32.39 20.83 -34.24
CA PHE A 527 -32.89 19.63 -33.58
C PHE A 527 -32.30 19.47 -32.19
N LEU A 528 -32.99 18.68 -31.37
CA LEU A 528 -32.44 18.10 -30.14
C LEU A 528 -32.48 16.59 -30.29
N LEU A 529 -31.35 15.94 -30.14
CA LEU A 529 -31.27 14.48 -30.21
C LEU A 529 -31.07 13.94 -28.80
N PHE A 530 -31.71 12.83 -28.45
CA PHE A 530 -31.45 12.15 -27.18
C PHE A 530 -31.60 10.64 -27.34
N VAL A 531 -30.85 9.91 -26.53
CA VAL A 531 -30.65 8.48 -26.73
C VAL A 531 -31.00 7.74 -25.46
N GLN A 532 -31.89 6.76 -25.61
CA GLN A 532 -32.29 5.85 -24.55
C GLN A 532 -31.67 4.47 -24.81
N PRO A 533 -30.80 3.97 -23.93
CA PRO A 533 -30.40 2.57 -23.99
C PRO A 533 -31.65 1.72 -23.74
N SER A 534 -31.94 0.81 -24.67
CA SER A 534 -33.06 -0.11 -24.50
C SER A 534 -32.53 -1.35 -23.78
N ASP A 535 -32.39 -1.22 -22.46
CA ASP A 535 -32.23 -2.38 -21.60
C ASP A 535 -33.56 -3.14 -21.62
N LEU A 536 -33.58 -4.35 -22.16
CA LEU A 536 -34.68 -5.32 -22.03
C LEU A 536 -34.90 -5.78 -20.57
N ARG A 537 -34.52 -4.98 -19.57
CA ARG A 537 -34.56 -5.35 -18.14
C ARG A 537 -35.26 -4.26 -17.36
N SER A 538 -36.52 -4.56 -17.04
CA SER A 538 -37.35 -3.87 -16.06
C SER A 538 -36.60 -3.66 -14.74
N GLY A 539 -36.94 -2.58 -14.03
CA GLY A 539 -36.41 -2.23 -12.71
C GLY A 539 -36.75 -3.19 -11.56
N ASP A 540 -36.99 -4.46 -11.86
CA ASP A 540 -37.38 -5.54 -10.92
C ASP A 540 -36.25 -6.55 -10.64
N THR A 541 -35.12 -6.44 -11.36
CA THR A 541 -33.96 -7.34 -11.22
C THR A 541 -33.02 -6.89 -10.11
N CYS A 542 -32.45 -7.85 -9.40
CA CYS A 542 -31.60 -7.58 -8.25
C CYS A 542 -30.20 -7.15 -8.70
N LYS A 543 -29.63 -6.14 -8.03
CA LYS A 543 -28.31 -5.59 -8.39
C LYS A 543 -27.22 -6.35 -7.64
N GLY A 544 -26.26 -6.90 -8.38
CA GLY A 544 -25.16 -7.68 -7.82
C GLY A 544 -24.64 -8.69 -8.84
N TYR A 545 -23.97 -9.72 -8.35
CA TYR A 545 -23.38 -10.78 -9.16
C TYR A 545 -24.00 -12.13 -8.82
N VAL A 546 -23.99 -13.04 -9.80
CA VAL A 546 -24.54 -14.38 -9.65
C VAL A 546 -23.58 -15.21 -8.81
N GLN A 547 -24.01 -15.63 -7.63
CA GLN A 547 -23.20 -16.42 -6.69
C GLN A 547 -24.02 -17.61 -6.15
N PRO A 548 -23.35 -18.65 -5.61
CA PRO A 548 -24.03 -19.73 -4.91
C PRO A 548 -24.76 -19.21 -3.67
N VAL A 549 -26.08 -19.41 -3.60
CA VAL A 549 -26.94 -18.85 -2.56
C VAL A 549 -27.55 -19.88 -1.63
N SER A 550 -27.65 -21.14 -2.08
CA SER A 550 -28.41 -22.19 -1.39
C SER A 550 -27.63 -23.05 -0.42
N LEU A 551 -26.36 -22.75 -0.18
CA LEU A 551 -25.51 -23.61 0.63
C LEU A 551 -25.80 -23.43 2.11
N THR A 552 -25.67 -24.49 2.90
CA THR A 552 -25.83 -24.38 4.36
C THR A 552 -24.83 -23.44 5.02
N SER A 553 -23.66 -23.22 4.41
CA SER A 553 -22.65 -22.23 4.81
C SER A 553 -22.92 -20.81 4.31
N SER A 554 -23.91 -20.62 3.43
CA SER A 554 -24.25 -19.32 2.86
C SER A 554 -24.99 -18.45 3.87
N ASP A 555 -24.65 -17.17 3.94
CA ASP A 555 -25.41 -16.19 4.73
C ASP A 555 -26.88 -16.09 4.30
N TYR A 556 -27.20 -16.46 3.06
CA TYR A 556 -28.54 -16.36 2.49
C TYR A 556 -29.44 -17.56 2.79
N PHE A 557 -28.87 -18.68 3.24
CA PHE A 557 -29.62 -19.88 3.60
C PHE A 557 -30.41 -19.65 4.89
N HIS A 558 -31.71 -19.96 4.88
CA HIS A 558 -32.56 -19.88 6.08
C HIS A 558 -32.91 -21.26 6.63
N SER A 559 -33.54 -22.10 5.80
CA SER A 559 -33.97 -23.43 6.19
C SER A 559 -34.19 -24.28 4.95
N CYS A 560 -34.09 -25.61 5.07
CA CYS A 560 -34.50 -26.53 4.03
C CYS A 560 -35.48 -27.58 4.56
N TYR A 561 -36.21 -28.21 3.64
CA TYR A 561 -37.11 -29.32 3.92
C TYR A 561 -36.97 -30.39 2.84
N THR A 562 -37.12 -31.66 3.20
CA THR A 562 -37.22 -32.75 2.23
C THR A 562 -38.39 -33.66 2.55
N SER A 563 -38.98 -34.26 1.52
CA SER A 563 -40.12 -35.18 1.66
C SER A 563 -39.73 -36.55 2.21
N SER A 564 -38.48 -36.97 2.01
CA SER A 564 -37.94 -38.20 2.57
C SER A 564 -36.42 -38.20 2.58
N TYR A 565 -35.85 -38.91 3.55
CA TYR A 565 -34.42 -39.14 3.64
C TYR A 565 -34.14 -40.54 4.18
N GLU A 566 -32.99 -41.12 3.83
CA GLU A 566 -32.54 -42.42 4.35
C GLU A 566 -32.29 -42.36 5.86
N SER A 567 -31.57 -41.33 6.30
CA SER A 567 -31.28 -41.03 7.70
C SER A 567 -31.09 -39.51 7.84
N GLN A 568 -31.04 -39.01 9.07
CA GLN A 568 -30.77 -37.58 9.33
C GLN A 568 -29.44 -37.10 8.72
N MET A 569 -28.51 -38.00 8.45
CA MET A 569 -27.21 -37.70 7.82
C MET A 569 -27.33 -37.46 6.30
N PHE A 570 -28.45 -37.84 5.68
CA PHE A 570 -28.71 -37.68 4.24
C PHE A 570 -29.96 -36.81 4.00
N ASP A 571 -30.21 -35.85 4.89
CA ASP A 571 -31.34 -34.94 4.83
C ASP A 571 -31.13 -33.80 3.80
N CYS A 572 -31.97 -32.76 3.86
CA CYS A 572 -31.84 -31.62 2.96
C CYS A 572 -30.59 -30.77 3.23
N ASN A 573 -30.10 -30.72 4.48
CA ASN A 573 -28.87 -29.98 4.80
C ASN A 573 -27.67 -30.65 4.13
N ALA A 574 -27.66 -31.98 4.09
CA ALA A 574 -26.68 -32.74 3.32
C ALA A 574 -26.79 -32.44 1.81
N GLY A 575 -28.00 -32.37 1.26
CA GLY A 575 -28.24 -32.04 -0.16
C GLY A 575 -27.82 -30.62 -0.59
N PHE A 576 -27.79 -29.69 0.36
CA PHE A 576 -27.33 -28.31 0.19
C PHE A 576 -25.96 -28.04 0.84
N SER A 577 -25.22 -29.09 1.21
CA SER A 577 -23.93 -28.94 1.89
C SER A 577 -22.82 -28.34 1.02
N GLY A 578 -22.97 -28.43 -0.31
CA GLY A 578 -21.91 -28.12 -1.28
C GLY A 578 -20.83 -29.20 -1.40
N ASN A 579 -20.81 -30.20 -0.52
CA ASN A 579 -19.84 -31.28 -0.61
C ASN A 579 -20.31 -32.36 -1.60
N ASN A 580 -19.81 -32.32 -2.83
CA ASN A 580 -20.17 -33.29 -3.88
C ASN A 580 -19.68 -34.73 -3.64
N GLN A 581 -19.25 -35.12 -2.44
CA GLN A 581 -18.96 -36.51 -2.08
C GLN A 581 -20.23 -37.26 -1.67
N GLU A 582 -20.32 -38.53 -2.06
CA GLU A 582 -21.45 -39.40 -1.70
C GLU A 582 -21.26 -40.02 -0.31
N LYS A 583 -21.13 -39.16 0.71
CA LYS A 583 -20.91 -39.52 2.11
C LYS A 583 -22.01 -38.95 3.01
N GLU A 584 -22.04 -39.44 4.23
CA GLU A 584 -22.85 -38.86 5.31
C GLU A 584 -22.60 -37.34 5.42
N TYR A 585 -23.65 -36.58 5.68
CA TYR A 585 -23.69 -35.12 5.77
C TYR A 585 -23.34 -34.36 4.48
N SER A 586 -23.14 -35.07 3.37
CA SER A 586 -22.63 -34.49 2.13
C SER A 586 -23.62 -34.57 0.97
N THR A 587 -24.59 -35.48 0.98
CA THR A 587 -25.58 -35.60 -0.09
C THR A 587 -26.97 -35.92 0.44
N TRP A 588 -28.00 -35.45 -0.24
CA TRP A 588 -29.37 -35.90 0.04
C TRP A 588 -29.58 -37.29 -0.59
N LYS A 589 -30.15 -38.22 0.18
CA LYS A 589 -30.62 -39.53 -0.30
C LYS A 589 -32.05 -39.71 0.15
N THR A 590 -32.94 -40.08 -0.78
CA THR A 590 -34.33 -40.37 -0.45
C THR A 590 -34.45 -41.57 0.48
N ALA A 591 -35.58 -41.73 1.18
CA ALA A 591 -35.81 -42.94 1.98
C ALA A 591 -35.83 -44.20 1.09
N GLN A 592 -35.53 -45.36 1.68
CA GLN A 592 -35.64 -46.64 0.98
C GLN A 592 -37.04 -46.79 0.34
N ASN A 593 -37.08 -47.32 -0.88
CA ASN A 593 -38.30 -47.51 -1.67
C ASN A 593 -39.05 -46.21 -2.10
N LYS A 594 -38.42 -45.03 -1.98
CA LYS A 594 -38.99 -43.76 -2.43
C LYS A 594 -38.08 -43.06 -3.42
N SER A 595 -38.59 -42.64 -4.57
CA SER A 595 -37.87 -41.78 -5.52
C SER A 595 -38.79 -40.85 -6.28
N LEU A 596 -39.73 -41.39 -7.07
CA LEU A 596 -40.63 -40.55 -7.87
C LEU A 596 -41.49 -39.66 -6.96
N GLY A 597 -41.57 -38.37 -7.30
CA GLY A 597 -42.32 -37.37 -6.54
C GLY A 597 -41.67 -36.93 -5.23
N GLN A 598 -40.50 -37.47 -4.87
CA GLN A 598 -39.74 -36.95 -3.74
C GLN A 598 -39.18 -35.57 -4.06
N TYR A 599 -39.10 -34.72 -3.05
CA TYR A 599 -38.71 -33.33 -3.23
C TYR A 599 -37.80 -32.83 -2.12
N VAL A 600 -37.06 -31.79 -2.45
CA VAL A 600 -36.29 -30.98 -1.52
C VAL A 600 -36.58 -29.52 -1.81
N SER A 601 -36.78 -28.73 -0.76
CA SER A 601 -37.06 -27.31 -0.85
C SER A 601 -36.13 -26.51 0.03
N ILE A 602 -35.83 -25.30 -0.41
CA ILE A 602 -35.01 -24.34 0.33
C ILE A 602 -35.78 -23.04 0.51
N ASN A 603 -35.61 -22.42 1.68
CA ASN A 603 -36.03 -21.06 1.97
C ASN A 603 -34.78 -20.19 2.17
N PHE A 604 -34.81 -19.00 1.58
CA PHE A 604 -33.77 -17.99 1.71
C PHE A 604 -34.17 -16.92 2.73
N LYS A 605 -33.19 -16.25 3.33
CA LYS A 605 -33.41 -15.15 4.27
C LYS A 605 -33.93 -13.87 3.58
N HIS A 606 -33.61 -13.71 2.30
CA HIS A 606 -33.98 -12.57 1.46
C HIS A 606 -34.49 -13.08 0.11
N ASP A 607 -35.18 -12.22 -0.64
CA ASP A 607 -35.45 -12.50 -2.04
C ASP A 607 -34.14 -12.65 -2.80
N ILE A 608 -34.10 -13.62 -3.71
CA ILE A 608 -32.97 -13.89 -4.58
C ILE A 608 -33.48 -13.98 -6.01
N ASP A 609 -32.81 -13.28 -6.91
CA ASP A 609 -33.00 -13.44 -8.35
C ASP A 609 -32.21 -14.68 -8.80
N ILE A 610 -32.90 -15.83 -8.94
CA ILE A 610 -32.26 -17.12 -9.25
C ILE A 610 -32.03 -17.23 -10.76
N HIS A 611 -30.79 -17.48 -11.16
CA HIS A 611 -30.37 -17.57 -12.56
C HIS A 611 -30.16 -19.01 -13.03
N SER A 612 -29.60 -19.86 -12.17
CA SER A 612 -29.24 -21.22 -12.55
C SER A 612 -29.07 -22.12 -11.32
N PHE A 613 -28.90 -23.41 -11.54
CA PHE A 613 -28.56 -24.37 -10.49
C PHE A 613 -27.64 -25.45 -11.01
N THR A 614 -26.84 -26.06 -10.12
CA THR A 614 -26.16 -27.31 -10.39
C THR A 614 -26.88 -28.46 -9.70
N PHE A 615 -26.86 -29.62 -10.36
CA PHE A 615 -27.34 -30.87 -9.75
C PHE A 615 -26.34 -31.99 -9.99
N LYS A 616 -25.97 -32.68 -8.92
CA LYS A 616 -25.16 -33.91 -8.97
C LYS A 616 -26.00 -35.11 -8.55
N THR A 617 -26.23 -36.04 -9.47
CA THR A 617 -26.90 -37.33 -9.16
C THR A 617 -26.00 -38.26 -8.36
N LEU A 618 -26.58 -39.13 -7.54
CA LEU A 618 -25.88 -40.24 -6.89
C LEU A 618 -25.35 -41.28 -7.92
N ASN A 619 -24.19 -41.86 -7.66
CA ASN A 619 -23.59 -42.91 -8.46
C ASN A 619 -23.99 -44.29 -7.90
N LEU A 620 -25.20 -44.73 -8.24
CA LEU A 620 -25.79 -45.96 -7.71
C LEU A 620 -25.48 -47.18 -8.59
N SER A 621 -25.08 -48.29 -7.97
CA SER A 621 -24.73 -49.57 -8.62
C SER A 621 -25.83 -50.19 -9.50
N ASN A 622 -27.09 -49.73 -9.38
CA ASN A 622 -28.26 -50.27 -10.08
C ASN A 622 -28.73 -49.41 -11.27
N ASN A 623 -27.96 -48.41 -11.73
CA ASN A 623 -28.31 -47.53 -12.86
C ASN A 623 -29.68 -46.82 -12.73
N ASN A 624 -30.14 -46.55 -11.50
CA ASN A 624 -31.35 -45.76 -11.30
C ASN A 624 -31.04 -44.27 -11.42
N THR A 625 -31.27 -43.70 -12.61
CA THR A 625 -30.95 -42.31 -12.91
C THR A 625 -32.19 -41.42 -12.79
N ILE A 626 -32.03 -40.24 -12.19
CA ILE A 626 -33.03 -39.17 -12.29
C ILE A 626 -32.94 -38.61 -13.71
N ASN A 627 -34.05 -38.63 -14.44
CA ASN A 627 -34.12 -38.14 -15.83
C ASN A 627 -34.71 -36.73 -15.92
N GLU A 628 -35.48 -36.31 -14.91
CA GLU A 628 -36.15 -35.02 -14.93
C GLU A 628 -36.39 -34.46 -13.52
N LEU A 629 -36.17 -33.15 -13.36
CA LEU A 629 -36.53 -32.37 -12.19
C LEU A 629 -37.54 -31.28 -12.58
N SER A 630 -38.52 -31.06 -11.70
CA SER A 630 -39.47 -29.95 -11.79
C SER A 630 -39.22 -28.97 -10.65
N LEU A 631 -38.93 -27.71 -10.99
CA LEU A 631 -38.69 -26.62 -10.05
C LEU A 631 -39.97 -25.78 -9.90
N TYR A 632 -40.47 -25.67 -8.68
CA TYR A 632 -41.64 -24.87 -8.33
C TYR A 632 -41.20 -23.59 -7.64
N PHE A 633 -41.69 -22.47 -8.16
CA PHE A 633 -41.50 -21.13 -7.63
C PHE A 633 -42.87 -20.56 -7.22
N PRO A 634 -43.04 -19.93 -6.05
CA PRO A 634 -44.33 -19.38 -5.63
C PRO A 634 -44.91 -18.35 -6.60
N SER A 635 -44.03 -17.59 -7.28
CA SER A 635 -44.40 -16.52 -8.20
C SER A 635 -44.86 -17.02 -9.57
N ILE A 636 -44.71 -18.32 -9.88
CA ILE A 636 -45.00 -18.89 -11.20
C ILE A 636 -46.01 -20.04 -11.07
N LYS A 637 -47.06 -20.02 -11.90
CA LYS A 637 -48.13 -21.03 -11.86
C LYS A 637 -47.66 -22.43 -12.31
N ASN A 638 -46.74 -22.49 -13.28
CA ASN A 638 -46.24 -23.73 -13.86
C ASN A 638 -44.78 -23.96 -13.42
N PRO A 639 -44.37 -25.20 -13.14
CA PRO A 639 -42.98 -25.50 -12.81
C PRO A 639 -42.06 -25.39 -14.03
N GLU A 640 -40.81 -25.02 -13.79
CA GLU A 640 -39.73 -25.13 -14.78
C GLU A 640 -39.21 -26.57 -14.79
N ILE A 641 -39.17 -27.19 -15.97
CA ILE A 641 -38.86 -28.62 -16.13
C ILE A 641 -37.48 -28.77 -16.80
N PHE A 642 -36.62 -29.57 -16.19
CA PHE A 642 -35.24 -29.81 -16.64
C PHE A 642 -34.98 -31.29 -16.86
N SER A 643 -34.51 -31.66 -18.05
CA SER A 643 -33.98 -32.99 -18.32
C SER A 643 -32.60 -33.14 -17.68
N ILE A 644 -32.42 -34.16 -16.85
CA ILE A 644 -31.22 -34.37 -16.04
C ILE A 644 -30.33 -35.44 -16.65
N SER A 645 -29.04 -35.14 -16.74
CA SER A 645 -28.00 -36.10 -17.11
C SER A 645 -27.27 -36.64 -15.87
N PRO A 646 -26.92 -37.94 -15.82
CA PRO A 646 -26.16 -38.52 -14.71
C PRO A 646 -24.79 -37.87 -14.55
N GLY A 647 -24.43 -37.48 -13.33
CA GLY A 647 -23.19 -36.75 -13.03
C GLY A 647 -23.49 -35.36 -12.47
N HIS A 648 -22.49 -34.47 -12.49
CA HIS A 648 -22.59 -33.11 -11.98
C HIS A 648 -22.70 -32.11 -13.14
N HIS A 649 -23.88 -31.49 -13.29
CA HIS A 649 -24.20 -30.62 -14.41
C HIS A 649 -24.78 -29.29 -13.94
N HIS A 650 -24.60 -28.25 -14.77
CA HIS A 650 -25.15 -26.91 -14.58
C HIS A 650 -26.38 -26.70 -15.48
N TYR A 651 -27.43 -26.09 -14.94
CA TYR A 651 -28.71 -25.88 -15.62
C TYR A 651 -29.13 -24.41 -15.49
N VAL A 652 -29.37 -23.76 -16.62
CA VAL A 652 -29.69 -22.32 -16.69
C VAL A 652 -31.19 -22.11 -16.86
N LEU A 653 -31.77 -21.19 -16.09
CA LEU A 653 -33.18 -20.79 -16.25
C LEU A 653 -33.31 -19.89 -17.47
N LYS A 654 -34.44 -20.03 -18.20
CA LYS A 654 -34.72 -19.21 -19.40
C LYS A 654 -34.75 -17.71 -19.08
N THR A 655 -35.30 -17.38 -17.93
CA THR A 655 -35.33 -16.03 -17.37
C THR A 655 -35.03 -16.12 -15.88
N PRO A 656 -34.27 -15.18 -15.31
CA PRO A 656 -34.07 -15.12 -13.87
C PRO A 656 -35.41 -15.02 -13.13
N ILE A 657 -35.52 -15.68 -11.99
CA ILE A 657 -36.75 -15.72 -11.19
C ILE A 657 -36.45 -15.20 -9.79
N LYS A 658 -37.03 -14.05 -9.45
CA LYS A 658 -37.01 -13.51 -8.10
C LYS A 658 -37.90 -14.32 -7.17
N THR A 659 -37.31 -14.90 -6.13
CA THR A 659 -38.01 -15.72 -5.15
C THR A 659 -37.29 -15.81 -3.81
N ASN A 660 -38.03 -16.17 -2.76
CA ASN A 660 -37.47 -16.52 -1.45
C ASN A 660 -37.52 -18.03 -1.16
N THR A 661 -38.12 -18.84 -2.03
CA THR A 661 -38.19 -20.30 -1.84
C THR A 661 -38.24 -21.04 -3.17
N VAL A 662 -37.56 -22.19 -3.22
CA VAL A 662 -37.57 -23.07 -4.38
C VAL A 662 -37.83 -24.50 -3.94
N LYS A 663 -38.76 -25.18 -4.60
CA LYS A 663 -39.03 -26.61 -4.39
C LYS A 663 -38.65 -27.42 -5.62
N VAL A 664 -37.75 -28.37 -5.45
CA VAL A 664 -37.23 -29.26 -6.48
C VAL A 664 -37.86 -30.63 -6.33
N VAL A 665 -38.58 -31.11 -7.35
CA VAL A 665 -39.28 -32.40 -7.35
C VAL A 665 -38.69 -33.34 -8.38
N ILE A 666 -38.44 -34.59 -8.01
CA ILE A 666 -38.07 -35.66 -8.95
C ILE A 666 -39.32 -36.05 -9.75
N SER A 667 -39.44 -35.53 -10.98
CA SER A 667 -40.61 -35.76 -11.84
C SER A 667 -40.49 -36.99 -12.73
N LYS A 668 -39.27 -37.44 -13.04
CA LYS A 668 -39.04 -38.66 -13.84
C LYS A 668 -37.78 -39.41 -13.41
N VAL A 669 -37.90 -40.73 -13.26
CA VAL A 669 -36.83 -41.65 -12.85
C VAL A 669 -37.05 -43.02 -13.50
N ASN A 670 -35.98 -43.76 -13.82
CA ASN A 670 -36.06 -45.09 -14.43
C ASN A 670 -36.82 -46.10 -13.56
N ASN A 671 -36.51 -46.17 -12.25
CA ASN A 671 -37.16 -47.04 -11.28
C ASN A 671 -37.73 -46.21 -10.11
N PRO A 672 -39.06 -46.02 -10.04
CA PRO A 672 -39.72 -45.22 -9.01
C PRO A 672 -39.47 -45.68 -7.56
N LYS A 673 -39.12 -46.96 -7.38
CA LYS A 673 -38.90 -47.59 -6.07
C LYS A 673 -37.41 -47.74 -5.73
N ALA A 674 -36.49 -47.53 -6.65
CA ALA A 674 -35.07 -47.52 -6.29
C ALA A 674 -34.72 -46.16 -5.69
N GLN A 675 -33.89 -46.17 -4.65
CA GLN A 675 -33.44 -44.97 -3.97
C GLN A 675 -32.72 -44.02 -4.94
N THR A 676 -32.85 -42.72 -4.73
CA THR A 676 -32.19 -41.67 -5.52
C THR A 676 -31.84 -40.48 -4.62
N GLY A 677 -31.49 -39.34 -5.22
CA GLY A 677 -31.10 -38.13 -4.52
C GLY A 677 -29.93 -37.48 -5.25
N GLY A 678 -29.25 -36.59 -4.54
CA GLY A 678 -28.13 -35.84 -5.07
C GLY A 678 -27.87 -34.54 -4.33
N ASN A 679 -26.94 -33.77 -4.86
CA ASN A 679 -26.62 -32.43 -4.38
C ASN A 679 -27.13 -31.35 -5.32
N ILE A 680 -27.69 -30.30 -4.74
CA ILE A 680 -28.24 -29.16 -5.46
C ILE A 680 -27.54 -27.89 -4.99
N THR A 681 -27.20 -26.99 -5.91
CA THR A 681 -26.76 -25.64 -5.57
C THR A 681 -27.41 -24.64 -6.50
N PHE A 682 -28.14 -23.67 -5.95
CA PHE A 682 -28.70 -22.55 -6.71
C PHE A 682 -27.71 -21.39 -6.77
N TYR A 683 -27.66 -20.76 -7.94
CA TYR A 683 -26.89 -19.57 -8.23
C TYR A 683 -27.83 -18.42 -8.53
N GLY A 684 -27.64 -17.29 -7.86
CA GLY A 684 -28.49 -16.13 -8.00
C GLY A 684 -27.90 -14.86 -7.41
N ILE A 685 -28.61 -13.75 -7.61
CA ILE A 685 -28.26 -12.43 -7.09
C ILE A 685 -29.16 -12.14 -5.89
N PRO A 686 -28.61 -12.04 -4.67
CA PRO A 686 -29.42 -11.68 -3.52
C PRO A 686 -29.92 -10.24 -3.64
N CYS A 687 -31.21 -10.02 -3.40
CA CYS A 687 -31.87 -8.72 -3.52
C CYS A 687 -31.65 -7.87 -2.28
N ILE A 688 -30.40 -7.47 -2.05
CA ILE A 688 -29.99 -6.71 -0.87
C ILE A 688 -29.55 -5.32 -1.31
N ASP A 689 -30.02 -4.29 -0.60
CA ASP A 689 -29.70 -2.90 -0.92
C ASP A 689 -28.24 -2.59 -0.52
N ILE A 690 -27.33 -2.60 -1.51
CA ILE A 690 -25.87 -2.52 -1.34
C ILE A 690 -25.44 -1.29 -0.52
N LYS A 691 -26.21 -0.19 -0.55
CA LYS A 691 -25.93 1.01 0.27
C LYS A 691 -26.00 0.76 1.78
N ASN A 692 -26.80 -0.21 2.22
CA ASN A 692 -26.85 -0.61 3.61
C ASN A 692 -25.78 -1.66 3.93
N GLN A 693 -25.37 -2.50 2.97
CA GLN A 693 -24.31 -3.48 3.16
C GLN A 693 -22.90 -2.89 3.18
N GLU A 694 -22.54 -1.89 2.39
CA GLU A 694 -21.21 -1.24 2.57
C GLU A 694 -21.12 -0.63 3.98
N ASN A 695 -22.21 -0.01 4.45
CA ASN A 695 -22.29 0.51 5.82
C ASN A 695 -22.38 -0.58 6.90
N GLU A 696 -23.01 -1.73 6.65
CA GLU A 696 -23.15 -2.82 7.62
C GLU A 696 -21.97 -3.79 7.62
N LEU A 697 -21.30 -4.02 6.49
CA LEU A 697 -20.09 -4.81 6.36
C LEU A 697 -18.90 -4.00 6.88
N ASP A 698 -18.83 -2.70 6.60
CA ASP A 698 -17.85 -1.81 7.28
C ASP A 698 -18.18 -1.67 8.77
N LYS A 699 -19.46 -1.66 9.19
CA LYS A 699 -19.82 -1.73 10.62
C LYS A 699 -19.42 -3.07 11.25
N LYS A 700 -19.74 -4.23 10.66
CA LYS A 700 -19.37 -5.56 11.16
C LYS A 700 -17.86 -5.74 11.18
N LYS A 701 -17.16 -5.34 10.12
CA LYS A 701 -15.69 -5.39 10.05
C LYS A 701 -15.06 -4.44 11.07
N SER A 702 -15.63 -3.25 11.28
CA SER A 702 -15.21 -2.34 12.36
C SER A 702 -15.55 -2.83 13.77
N GLN A 703 -16.53 -3.72 13.95
CA GLN A 703 -16.86 -4.33 15.26
C GLN A 703 -15.83 -5.38 15.70
N TYR A 704 -15.26 -6.12 14.74
CA TYR A 704 -14.34 -7.22 15.01
C TYR A 704 -12.88 -6.88 14.71
N GLU A 705 -12.59 -5.88 13.87
CA GLU A 705 -11.23 -5.44 13.53
C GLU A 705 -11.09 -3.93 13.72
N ILE A 706 -10.22 -3.52 14.63
CA ILE A 706 -9.96 -2.11 14.96
C ILE A 706 -8.49 -1.82 14.67
N ASN A 707 -8.24 -0.97 13.67
CA ASN A 707 -6.90 -0.56 13.28
C ASN A 707 -6.73 0.95 13.58
N ILE A 708 -5.85 1.29 14.52
CA ILE A 708 -5.59 2.67 14.95
C ILE A 708 -4.14 3.03 14.66
N PHE A 709 -3.98 4.17 13.99
CA PHE A 709 -2.70 4.76 13.63
C PHE A 709 -2.50 6.04 14.44
N PHE A 710 -1.38 6.11 15.16
CA PHE A 710 -1.07 7.26 16.00
C PHE A 710 -0.29 8.30 15.21
N ARG A 711 -0.79 9.54 15.21
CA ARG A 711 -0.20 10.63 14.44
C ARG A 711 0.12 11.84 15.31
N SER A 712 1.37 12.28 15.26
CA SER A 712 1.79 13.55 15.85
C SER A 712 1.06 14.73 15.17
N LYS A 713 0.52 15.66 15.96
CA LYS A 713 -0.35 16.77 15.53
C LYS A 713 0.27 17.70 14.47
N ASN A 714 1.61 17.67 14.32
CA ASN A 714 2.39 18.54 13.44
C ASN A 714 2.85 17.87 12.13
N VAL A 715 2.34 16.67 11.79
CA VAL A 715 2.80 15.90 10.61
C VAL A 715 1.63 15.47 9.72
N HIS A 716 1.67 15.83 8.43
CA HIS A 716 0.69 15.41 7.42
C HIS A 716 1.17 14.15 6.71
N ILE A 717 0.70 12.99 7.15
CA ILE A 717 1.04 11.66 6.60
C ILE A 717 -0.21 11.02 6.00
N SER A 718 -0.03 10.31 4.88
CA SER A 718 -1.06 9.46 4.28
C SER A 718 -1.30 8.22 5.14
N LYS A 719 -2.55 8.04 5.59
CA LYS A 719 -2.94 6.88 6.40
C LYS A 719 -3.11 5.63 5.51
N PRO A 720 -2.89 4.41 6.06
CA PRO A 720 -3.33 3.20 5.40
C PRO A 720 -4.86 3.19 5.24
N PHE A 721 -5.36 2.56 4.17
CA PHE A 721 -6.80 2.47 3.87
C PHE A 721 -7.53 1.76 5.02
N ASN A 722 -8.67 2.30 5.48
CA ASN A 722 -9.49 1.81 6.60
C ASN A 722 -8.92 1.91 8.03
N TRP A 723 -7.84 2.68 8.27
CA TRP A 723 -7.33 2.93 9.62
C TRP A 723 -7.93 4.20 10.26
N ILE A 724 -8.16 4.14 11.57
CA ILE A 724 -8.57 5.25 12.43
C ILE A 724 -7.32 6.04 12.82
N ILE A 725 -7.40 7.37 12.86
CA ILE A 725 -6.28 8.21 13.30
C ILE A 725 -6.53 8.70 14.73
N ASP A 726 -5.61 8.41 15.63
CA ASP A 726 -5.53 9.04 16.95
C ASP A 726 -4.44 10.13 16.91
N ASN A 727 -4.83 11.38 17.15
CA ASN A 727 -3.93 12.55 17.16
C ASN A 727 -3.42 12.94 18.57
N GLY A 728 -3.55 12.06 19.56
CA GLY A 728 -3.16 12.33 20.94
C GLY A 728 -4.23 13.10 21.71
N MET A 729 -5.50 12.84 21.44
CA MET A 729 -6.60 13.51 22.15
C MET A 729 -6.94 12.80 23.47
N LYS A 730 -7.54 13.54 24.41
CA LYS A 730 -8.07 12.93 25.63
C LYS A 730 -9.17 11.92 25.28
N LYS A 731 -9.30 10.85 26.07
CA LYS A 731 -10.30 9.79 25.85
C LYS A 731 -11.71 10.38 25.68
N SER A 732 -12.30 10.16 24.52
CA SER A 732 -13.64 10.64 24.17
C SER A 732 -14.39 9.67 23.26
N ASP A 733 -15.67 9.93 23.03
CA ASP A 733 -16.52 9.09 22.18
C ASP A 733 -16.24 9.34 20.69
N HIS A 734 -15.89 8.29 19.97
CA HIS A 734 -15.50 8.32 18.55
C HIS A 734 -16.29 7.27 17.76
N GLY A 735 -17.57 7.54 17.54
CA GLY A 735 -18.47 6.62 16.83
C GLY A 735 -18.84 5.43 17.71
N LEU A 736 -18.43 4.21 17.31
CA LEU A 736 -18.73 2.97 18.04
C LEU A 736 -17.80 2.72 19.24
N PHE A 737 -16.68 3.43 19.34
CA PHE A 737 -15.65 3.19 20.35
C PHE A 737 -15.39 4.45 21.17
N LYS A 738 -15.04 4.23 22.44
CA LYS A 738 -14.54 5.28 23.33
C LYS A 738 -13.06 5.03 23.57
N TYR A 739 -12.20 5.87 23.00
CA TYR A 739 -10.75 5.70 23.10
C TYR A 739 -10.01 7.03 23.21
N GLY A 740 -8.76 6.96 23.67
CA GLY A 740 -7.83 8.09 23.72
C GLY A 740 -6.98 8.05 24.98
N TRP A 741 -6.36 9.19 25.27
CA TRP A 741 -5.35 9.33 26.32
C TRP A 741 -5.92 9.91 27.61
N ASP A 742 -5.36 9.54 28.77
CA ASP A 742 -5.76 10.15 30.05
C ASP A 742 -5.25 11.60 30.16
N LEU A 743 -4.00 11.82 29.76
CA LEU A 743 -3.34 13.13 29.65
C LEU A 743 -2.93 13.37 28.20
N LEU A 744 -2.79 14.64 27.81
CA LEU A 744 -2.31 14.96 26.46
C LEU A 744 -0.87 14.46 26.30
N PRO A 745 -0.58 13.56 25.35
CA PRO A 745 0.75 13.03 25.12
C PRO A 745 1.65 14.03 24.40
N THR A 746 2.96 13.88 24.54
CA THR A 746 3.96 14.76 23.91
C THR A 746 4.15 14.36 22.44
N PRO A 747 3.90 15.28 21.48
CA PRO A 747 4.17 15.03 20.07
C PRO A 747 5.68 14.89 19.80
N ILE A 748 6.06 14.06 18.83
CA ILE A 748 7.46 13.92 18.41
C ILE A 748 7.85 15.13 17.55
N ASP A 749 9.03 15.70 17.81
CA ASP A 749 9.63 16.76 16.99
C ASP A 749 10.06 16.20 15.62
N LEU A 750 9.71 16.92 14.55
CA LEU A 750 10.02 16.61 13.15
C LEU A 750 11.48 16.24 12.90
N ARG A 751 12.42 16.76 13.70
CA ARG A 751 13.86 16.47 13.58
C ARG A 751 14.23 15.02 13.92
N TYR A 752 13.41 14.32 14.71
CA TYR A 752 13.67 12.94 15.15
C TYR A 752 13.01 11.88 14.28
N LEU A 753 12.17 12.28 13.31
CA LEU A 753 11.50 11.36 12.39
C LEU A 753 12.50 10.66 11.46
N ASP A 754 12.15 9.44 11.06
CA ASP A 754 12.88 8.78 9.98
C ASP A 754 12.47 9.40 8.64
N LYS A 755 13.43 10.01 7.95
CA LYS A 755 13.20 10.63 6.63
C LYS A 755 13.03 9.58 5.52
N LYS A 756 13.37 8.31 5.78
CA LYS A 756 13.23 7.21 4.81
C LYS A 756 11.83 6.60 4.78
N ASP A 757 11.08 6.73 5.87
CA ASP A 757 9.69 6.29 5.94
C ASP A 757 8.89 7.36 6.69
N PRO A 758 8.26 8.30 5.95
CA PRO A 758 7.56 9.42 6.54
C PRO A 758 6.35 8.98 7.36
N THR A 759 5.92 7.71 7.29
CA THR A 759 4.76 7.22 8.05
C THR A 759 5.04 7.10 9.55
N HIS A 760 6.29 7.02 9.97
CA HIS A 760 6.72 6.75 11.35
C HIS A 760 6.68 7.96 12.30
N ALA A 761 5.53 8.62 12.43
CA ALA A 761 5.37 9.82 13.25
C ALA A 761 4.91 9.63 14.69
N GLY A 762 4.24 8.52 15.01
CA GLY A 762 3.74 8.07 16.32
C GLY A 762 3.37 9.11 17.40
N ILE A 763 3.18 8.63 18.63
CA ILE A 763 2.96 9.46 19.82
C ILE A 763 3.72 8.88 21.02
N SER A 764 4.31 9.74 21.86
CA SER A 764 4.96 9.32 23.11
C SER A 764 3.99 9.28 24.28
N PHE A 765 4.12 8.30 25.18
CA PHE A 765 3.34 8.24 26.42
C PHE A 765 3.78 9.29 27.47
N VAL A 766 4.76 10.15 27.19
CA VAL A 766 5.13 11.24 28.10
C VAL A 766 4.06 12.34 28.06
N PRO A 767 3.45 12.76 29.18
CA PRO A 767 2.50 13.89 29.19
C PRO A 767 3.14 15.18 28.68
N TYR A 768 2.41 15.95 27.87
CA TYR A 768 2.86 17.21 27.25
C TYR A 768 3.36 18.24 28.28
N GLU A 769 2.72 18.27 29.45
CA GLU A 769 3.06 19.16 30.57
C GLU A 769 4.48 18.88 31.14
N CYS A 770 5.04 17.70 30.88
CA CYS A 770 6.38 17.31 31.33
C CYS A 770 7.52 17.80 30.41
N ASN A 771 7.24 18.37 29.24
CA ASN A 771 8.29 18.71 28.25
C ASN A 771 9.06 20.00 28.59
N ASN A 772 8.60 20.81 29.55
CA ASN A 772 9.15 22.15 29.85
C ASN A 772 9.53 22.42 31.31
N THR A 773 9.44 21.45 32.23
CA THR A 773 9.79 21.67 33.65
C THR A 773 10.49 20.46 34.27
N ASN A 774 11.52 20.71 35.10
CA ASN A 774 12.26 19.71 35.89
C ASN A 774 11.41 19.00 36.99
N THR A 775 10.09 19.09 36.92
CA THR A 775 9.15 18.69 37.98
C THR A 775 8.28 17.48 37.64
N CYS A 776 8.55 16.75 36.56
CA CYS A 776 7.95 15.43 36.39
C CYS A 776 8.79 14.37 37.12
N ASN A 777 8.30 13.93 38.28
CA ASN A 777 8.79 12.71 38.93
C ASN A 777 8.74 11.55 37.91
N LYS A 778 9.76 10.69 37.89
CA LYS A 778 9.93 9.51 37.00
C LYS A 778 8.81 8.44 37.07
N GLN A 779 7.62 8.79 37.59
CA GLN A 779 6.48 7.90 37.83
C GLN A 779 5.14 8.44 37.28
N THR A 780 5.11 9.55 36.53
CA THR A 780 3.86 10.01 35.88
C THR A 780 3.60 9.22 34.59
N PHE A 781 2.84 8.13 34.72
CA PHE A 781 2.46 7.27 33.59
C PHE A 781 1.21 7.81 32.90
N ASN A 782 1.34 8.27 31.65
CA ASN A 782 0.17 8.47 30.81
C ASN A 782 -0.34 7.12 30.34
N LYS A 783 -1.64 7.04 30.07
CA LYS A 783 -2.29 5.82 29.61
C LYS A 783 -3.08 6.11 28.36
N TRP A 784 -3.13 5.13 27.48
CA TRP A 784 -4.07 5.10 26.36
C TRP A 784 -5.00 3.93 26.56
N SER A 785 -6.31 4.13 26.38
CA SER A 785 -7.26 3.03 26.50
C SER A 785 -8.38 3.12 25.47
N ILE A 786 -8.95 1.97 25.14
CA ILE A 786 -10.12 1.81 24.27
C ILE A 786 -11.14 0.87 24.91
N ASP A 787 -12.40 1.26 24.89
CA ASP A 787 -13.52 0.44 25.33
C ASP A 787 -14.02 -0.41 24.14
N LEU A 788 -13.96 -1.73 24.28
CA LEU A 788 -14.32 -2.73 23.28
C LEU A 788 -15.79 -3.17 23.41
N ILE A 789 -16.33 -3.76 22.34
CA ILE A 789 -17.76 -4.10 22.26
C ILE A 789 -18.05 -5.48 22.89
N HIS A 790 -17.14 -6.44 22.69
CA HIS A 790 -17.30 -7.84 23.08
C HIS A 790 -16.35 -8.22 24.24
N GLU A 791 -16.73 -9.23 25.02
CA GLU A 791 -15.83 -9.94 25.93
C GLU A 791 -15.30 -11.17 25.21
N GLY A 792 -14.04 -11.53 25.38
CA GLY A 792 -13.47 -12.68 24.67
C GLY A 792 -11.98 -12.51 24.39
N THR A 793 -11.49 -13.32 23.45
CA THR A 793 -10.08 -13.32 23.06
C THR A 793 -9.85 -12.42 21.85
N TYR A 794 -8.91 -11.50 21.98
CA TYR A 794 -8.49 -10.56 20.94
C TYR A 794 -7.04 -10.82 20.55
N SER A 795 -6.74 -10.90 19.24
CA SER A 795 -5.37 -10.78 18.73
C SER A 795 -5.01 -9.29 18.64
N VAL A 796 -4.01 -8.89 19.42
CA VAL A 796 -3.57 -7.49 19.51
C VAL A 796 -2.17 -7.39 18.91
N THR A 797 -1.98 -6.50 17.95
CA THR A 797 -0.67 -6.17 17.37
C THR A 797 -0.32 -4.74 17.68
N ILE A 798 0.80 -4.50 18.36
CA ILE A 798 1.28 -3.16 18.72
C ILE A 798 2.61 -2.90 18.01
N GLU A 799 2.68 -1.77 17.33
CA GLU A 799 3.90 -1.26 16.74
C GLU A 799 4.50 -0.15 17.58
N ILE A 800 5.77 -0.31 17.95
CA ILE A 800 6.52 0.65 18.76
C ILE A 800 7.83 1.05 18.08
N GLY A 801 8.32 2.24 18.40
CA GLY A 801 9.60 2.73 17.91
C GLY A 801 10.36 3.59 18.91
N SER A 802 11.65 3.80 18.60
CA SER A 802 12.55 4.68 19.34
C SER A 802 13.12 5.80 18.43
N PRO A 803 12.47 6.97 18.37
CA PRO A 803 12.85 8.03 17.41
C PRO A 803 14.01 8.91 17.88
N THR A 804 14.23 9.07 19.19
CA THR A 804 15.13 10.08 19.79
C THR A 804 16.62 9.74 19.72
N GLY A 805 16.97 8.56 19.20
CA GLY A 805 18.36 8.17 18.96
C GLY A 805 19.17 7.73 20.18
N LYS A 806 18.55 7.59 21.36
CA LYS A 806 19.16 6.94 22.52
C LYS A 806 18.76 5.45 22.55
N GLN A 807 19.73 4.59 22.83
CA GLN A 807 19.45 3.17 23.05
C GLN A 807 18.67 3.03 24.36
N GLU A 808 17.40 2.68 24.26
CA GLU A 808 16.52 2.54 25.41
C GLU A 808 15.87 1.16 25.41
N ILE A 809 15.73 0.63 26.63
CA ILE A 809 14.97 -0.59 26.89
C ILE A 809 13.50 -0.17 26.86
N ASN A 810 12.70 -0.81 26.02
CA ASN A 810 11.29 -0.48 25.86
C ASN A 810 10.42 -1.56 26.49
N SER A 811 9.42 -1.14 27.26
CA SER A 811 8.42 -2.04 27.83
C SER A 811 7.02 -1.46 27.72
N ILE A 812 6.09 -2.26 27.21
CA ILE A 812 4.67 -1.92 27.16
C ILE A 812 3.91 -2.98 27.93
N LYS A 813 2.97 -2.52 28.75
CA LYS A 813 1.98 -3.35 29.40
C LYS A 813 0.62 -3.16 28.72
N VAL A 814 -0.09 -4.26 28.55
CA VAL A 814 -1.50 -4.26 28.16
C VAL A 814 -2.32 -4.79 29.33
N ASN A 815 -3.29 -4.03 29.82
CA ASN A 815 -4.10 -4.38 31.00
C ASN A 815 -3.26 -4.83 32.21
N ASN A 816 -2.16 -4.10 32.48
CA ASN A 816 -1.15 -4.39 33.51
C ASN A 816 -0.30 -5.66 33.32
N GLU A 817 -0.56 -6.47 32.30
CA GLU A 817 0.30 -7.60 31.93
C GLU A 817 1.43 -7.14 31.00
N ILE A 818 2.60 -7.76 31.13
CA ILE A 818 3.77 -7.39 30.33
C ILE A 818 3.59 -7.93 28.91
N PHE A 819 3.42 -7.02 27.94
CA PHE A 819 3.19 -7.35 26.54
C PHE A 819 4.47 -7.24 25.70
N ILE A 820 5.26 -6.20 25.97
CA ILE A 820 6.62 -6.03 25.46
C ILE A 820 7.53 -5.92 26.69
N ASN A 821 8.49 -6.83 26.82
CA ASN A 821 9.42 -6.85 27.95
C ASN A 821 10.85 -6.61 27.48
N ASN A 822 11.45 -5.52 27.97
CA ASN A 822 12.86 -5.20 27.82
C ASN A 822 13.42 -5.32 26.38
N ILE A 823 12.65 -4.90 25.37
CA ILE A 823 13.11 -4.93 23.98
C ILE A 823 14.07 -3.77 23.74
N PHE A 824 15.26 -4.13 23.26
CA PHE A 824 16.25 -3.17 22.80
C PHE A 824 15.93 -2.71 21.38
N LEU A 825 15.55 -1.44 21.23
CA LEU A 825 15.38 -0.80 19.93
C LEU A 825 16.56 0.11 19.65
N LYS A 826 17.17 -0.04 18.47
CA LYS A 826 18.16 0.92 17.98
C LYS A 826 17.47 2.24 17.64
N PRO A 827 18.24 3.35 17.58
CA PRO A 827 17.78 4.60 16.98
C PRO A 827 17.00 4.41 15.68
N LYS A 828 15.79 4.97 15.61
CA LYS A 828 14.88 4.92 14.44
C LYS A 828 14.42 3.52 14.05
N GLN A 829 14.56 2.54 14.95
CA GLN A 829 14.03 1.20 14.74
C GLN A 829 12.60 1.12 15.26
N TYR A 830 11.74 0.51 14.45
CA TYR A 830 10.36 0.16 14.80
C TYR A 830 10.21 -1.35 14.80
N THR A 831 9.32 -1.87 15.63
CA THR A 831 9.00 -3.30 15.68
C THR A 831 7.53 -3.51 15.99
N LYS A 832 6.99 -4.62 15.51
CA LYS A 832 5.61 -5.05 15.75
C LYS A 832 5.61 -6.30 16.61
N VAL A 833 4.76 -6.32 17.62
CA VAL A 833 4.56 -7.49 18.48
C VAL A 833 3.08 -7.82 18.50
N THR A 834 2.78 -9.09 18.25
CA THR A 834 1.42 -9.63 18.22
C THR A 834 1.26 -10.66 19.33
N ALA A 835 0.18 -10.57 20.11
CA ALA A 835 -0.21 -11.61 21.05
C ALA A 835 -1.72 -11.60 21.30
N ASN A 836 -2.26 -12.73 21.77
CA ASN A 836 -3.67 -12.87 22.11
C ASN A 836 -3.91 -12.44 23.56
N ILE A 837 -4.93 -11.61 23.79
CA ILE A 837 -5.31 -11.05 25.09
C ILE A 837 -6.76 -11.40 25.37
N VAL A 838 -7.04 -11.86 26.58
CA VAL A 838 -8.41 -12.14 27.04
C VAL A 838 -8.95 -10.91 27.76
N ILE A 839 -10.05 -10.36 27.27
CA ILE A 839 -10.72 -9.19 27.85
C ILE A 839 -12.01 -9.65 28.56
N LYS A 840 -12.12 -9.35 29.86
CA LYS A 840 -13.25 -9.69 30.75
C LYS A 840 -13.88 -8.44 31.38
N GLU A 841 -15.11 -8.56 31.89
CA GLU A 841 -15.90 -7.67 32.79
C GLU A 841 -15.96 -6.16 32.48
N ASN A 842 -14.84 -5.47 32.23
CA ASN A 842 -14.78 -4.04 31.96
C ASN A 842 -14.65 -3.69 30.47
N LYS A 843 -14.44 -4.69 29.59
CA LYS A 843 -14.28 -4.53 28.13
C LYS A 843 -13.23 -3.52 27.67
N THR A 844 -12.34 -3.05 28.56
CA THR A 844 -11.33 -2.04 28.22
C THR A 844 -9.99 -2.70 27.94
N LEU A 845 -9.34 -2.25 26.86
CA LEU A 845 -7.92 -2.51 26.60
C LEU A 845 -7.12 -1.24 26.93
N GLU A 846 -6.19 -1.36 27.87
CA GLU A 846 -5.36 -0.29 28.39
C GLU A 846 -3.90 -0.55 28.03
N LEU A 847 -3.24 0.45 27.43
CA LEU A 847 -1.80 0.49 27.19
C LEU A 847 -1.12 1.42 28.18
N THR A 848 -0.07 0.91 28.81
CA THR A 848 0.81 1.72 29.66
C THR A 848 2.27 1.40 29.40
N THR A 849 3.12 2.40 29.55
CA THR A 849 4.58 2.25 29.47
C THR A 849 5.25 3.21 30.44
N ASN A 850 6.39 2.77 30.95
CA ASN A 850 7.31 3.53 31.80
C ASN A 850 8.59 3.93 31.05
N THR A 851 8.66 3.67 29.75
CA THR A 851 9.82 3.92 28.90
C THR A 851 9.50 5.03 27.89
N ASN A 852 10.51 5.72 27.37
CA ASN A 852 10.37 6.80 26.39
C ASN A 852 10.06 6.27 24.97
N THR A 853 9.19 5.25 24.92
CA THR A 853 8.77 4.56 23.71
C THR A 853 7.69 5.37 23.00
N VAL A 854 7.68 5.26 21.68
CA VAL A 854 6.64 5.84 20.84
C VAL A 854 5.77 4.72 20.30
N ILE A 855 4.46 4.88 20.41
CA ILE A 855 3.50 4.01 19.76
C ILE A 855 3.19 4.55 18.37
N GLN A 856 3.26 3.66 17.38
CA GLN A 856 3.03 3.98 15.99
C GLN A 856 1.63 3.53 15.57
N SER A 857 1.27 2.30 15.91
CA SER A 857 0.04 1.69 15.44
C SER A 857 -0.42 0.58 16.38
N ILE A 858 -1.73 0.36 16.47
CA ILE A 858 -2.34 -0.77 17.17
C ILE A 858 -3.42 -1.40 16.29
N GLN A 859 -3.41 -2.72 16.18
CA GLN A 859 -4.42 -3.52 15.51
C GLN A 859 -5.05 -4.45 16.54
N ILE A 860 -6.37 -4.50 16.60
CA ILE A 860 -7.14 -5.30 17.55
C ILE A 860 -8.14 -6.12 16.73
N LEU A 861 -7.98 -7.44 16.72
CA LEU A 861 -8.84 -8.37 16.02
C LEU A 861 -9.54 -9.29 17.02
N PHE A 862 -10.86 -9.27 17.07
CA PHE A 862 -11.65 -10.20 17.85
C PHE A 862 -11.62 -11.59 17.21
N LEU A 863 -11.28 -12.61 17.99
CA LEU A 863 -11.18 -13.98 17.51
C LEU A 863 -12.45 -14.79 17.83
N HIS A 864 -12.82 -14.86 19.10
CA HIS A 864 -13.99 -15.58 19.61
C HIS A 864 -14.19 -15.28 21.11
N ASN A 865 -15.40 -15.56 21.63
CA ASN A 865 -15.72 -15.49 23.06
C ASN A 865 -15.08 -16.63 23.84
#